data_AF-A0A419F706-F1
#
_entry.id   AF-A0A419F706-F1
#
_cell.length_a   1.000
_cell.length_b   1.000
_cell.length_c   1.000
_cell.angle_alpha   90.00
_cell.angle_beta   90.00
_cell.angle_gamma   90.00
#
_symmetry.space_group_name_H-M   'P 1'
#
loop_
_entity.id
_entity.type
_entity.pdbx_description
1 polymer ?
#
loop_
_entity_poly.entity_id
_entity_poly.type
_entity_poly.pdbx_seq_one_letter_code
_entity_poly.pdbx_strand_id
1 'polypeptide(L)'
;MFWAAASTAATVTHLEVHPKPARAGQPAWFRVTVEDGGAVLPSDRFTIFVLGDPLPARYEGRIARSESTADYFFTATAPGDFDWRRVRVRLDGQDYPAGLDDPYMICDAPFRVKSATAILPLCVSFHDADNDDVQLQFVEVFNDATGQLVASYPVWQWISAPFRSFLFDSLTATAFNCAAGDTAWTRLVLHCDDHDWPWIPEEYTFTQHLKVRVGRDLPAPPGWYYGDVHTHSRYTDNTYEYGGPLEMYAAATQAVGLSFAAVTDHSSDFDAAGNLWQEMADSCLAHSTPAVHLYPGEEITLDDNEVNNPVDSRIHFLSHAGFFLRGPEAPITGCRDTSEEFTRLSSALEQMEAAGGFGYAAHPFQPADPFAQMFGLAMMPWSGENYTLARASSAFAGLEWWNERNRYRRDVDYWYELNPFPWQDNPNWGPENLWITQGLAQWDSFLSQGLSQNLVTPALLPQKLFISAGSDCHGDFNYRTYNVDPIFYDVQATDNAFGALRTAVYVPGYGPGQLPPLEEIMTAYRLGRSTATDGFFLEIGVDVNGDGDLDDPGDLRQGDDGVIYTGLTLNANLLIRWESTEDWGAVDSMTVFRGTWGTGSNPTVAWWGTPGGYTGQQSLPLGSVAPVPTVNWIYFRATATGSPLPDGARRAFTNPVWVKVESAPTASVSLQPAQPLVMVPAAGGSFDYTIGVTNHTAAPVTATLWIEAVLPNGQVYPLLSAPLTLPPGISLQRLKTQTVPAGAPAGRTV
;
A
#
# COMPACT_ATOMS: atom_id res chain seq x y z
N MET A 1 -15.99 30.34 -38.49
CA MET A 1 -16.83 30.47 -39.70
C MET A 1 -17.67 29.20 -39.76
N PHE A 2 -19.02 29.33 -39.73
CA PHE A 2 -20.07 28.29 -39.82
C PHE A 2 -20.10 27.24 -38.69
N TRP A 3 -21.24 26.89 -38.07
CA TRP A 3 -22.61 27.41 -38.06
C TRP A 3 -23.28 26.89 -36.78
N ALA A 4 -24.18 27.67 -36.19
CA ALA A 4 -25.10 27.18 -35.17
C ALA A 4 -26.16 26.28 -35.83
N ALA A 5 -26.43 25.12 -35.22
CA ALA A 5 -27.70 24.44 -35.35
C ALA A 5 -28.05 23.88 -33.97
N ALA A 6 -28.89 24.62 -33.24
CA ALA A 6 -29.65 24.05 -32.15
C ALA A 6 -30.65 23.07 -32.78
N SER A 7 -30.32 21.79 -32.79
CA SER A 7 -31.35 20.74 -32.78
C SER A 7 -31.54 20.36 -31.32
N THR A 8 -32.76 20.50 -30.83
CA THR A 8 -33.23 19.85 -29.60
C THR A 8 -33.11 18.34 -29.83
N ALA A 9 -31.93 17.79 -29.59
CA ALA A 9 -31.73 16.36 -29.47
C ALA A 9 -32.30 15.96 -28.11
N ALA A 10 -33.22 14.98 -28.10
CA ALA A 10 -33.55 14.28 -26.88
C ALA A 10 -32.23 13.82 -26.25
N THR A 11 -31.95 14.26 -25.03
CA THR A 11 -30.76 13.83 -24.31
C THR A 11 -31.10 12.47 -23.74
N VAL A 12 -30.46 11.42 -24.25
CA VAL A 12 -30.53 10.10 -23.60
C VAL A 12 -29.76 10.26 -22.30
N THR A 13 -30.46 10.32 -21.19
CA THR A 13 -29.84 10.50 -19.85
C THR A 13 -29.39 9.17 -19.26
N HIS A 14 -30.02 8.06 -19.67
CA HIS A 14 -29.73 6.72 -19.19
C HIS A 14 -29.99 5.67 -20.28
N LEU A 15 -29.12 4.66 -20.38
CA LEU A 15 -29.22 3.55 -21.33
C LEU A 15 -28.79 2.24 -20.66
N GLU A 16 -29.77 1.44 -20.26
CA GLU A 16 -29.53 0.08 -19.77
C GLU A 16 -29.61 -0.94 -20.92
N VAL A 17 -28.70 -1.92 -20.94
CA VAL A 17 -28.79 -3.07 -21.85
C VAL A 17 -28.74 -4.35 -21.03
N HIS A 18 -29.88 -5.04 -20.98
CA HIS A 18 -30.04 -6.24 -20.15
C HIS A 18 -30.00 -7.52 -21.01
N PRO A 19 -28.89 -8.29 -21.01
CA PRO A 19 -28.81 -9.54 -21.77
C PRO A 19 -29.42 -10.71 -20.98
N LYS A 20 -30.22 -11.56 -21.64
CA LYS A 20 -30.52 -12.91 -21.14
C LYS A 20 -29.59 -13.91 -21.83
N PRO A 21 -28.80 -14.73 -21.11
CA PRO A 21 -28.08 -15.83 -21.74
C PRO A 21 -29.08 -16.80 -22.35
N ALA A 22 -28.97 -17.00 -23.66
CA ALA A 22 -29.72 -18.03 -24.35
C ALA A 22 -29.28 -19.40 -23.85
N ARG A 23 -30.20 -20.22 -23.33
CA ARG A 23 -29.97 -21.66 -23.27
C ARG A 23 -29.67 -22.16 -24.69
N ALA A 24 -28.77 -23.12 -24.84
CA ALA A 24 -28.44 -23.68 -26.16
C ALA A 24 -29.72 -23.97 -26.97
N GLY A 25 -29.92 -23.25 -28.08
CA GLY A 25 -31.09 -23.37 -28.96
C GLY A 25 -32.28 -22.43 -28.68
N GLN A 26 -32.17 -21.44 -27.77
CA GLN A 26 -33.17 -20.38 -27.57
C GLN A 26 -32.70 -19.02 -28.11
N PRO A 27 -33.61 -18.08 -28.45
CA PRO A 27 -33.23 -16.72 -28.85
C PRO A 27 -32.68 -15.93 -27.66
N ALA A 28 -31.67 -15.10 -27.90
CA ALA A 28 -31.22 -14.08 -26.96
C ALA A 28 -32.17 -12.85 -27.04
N TRP A 29 -32.35 -12.19 -25.91
CA TRP A 29 -33.20 -11.00 -25.78
C TRP A 29 -32.39 -9.87 -25.14
N PHE A 30 -32.73 -8.63 -25.52
CA PHE A 30 -32.20 -7.41 -24.91
C PHE A 30 -33.36 -6.50 -24.54
N ARG A 31 -33.27 -5.86 -23.38
CA ARG A 31 -34.05 -4.66 -23.05
C ARG A 31 -33.14 -3.46 -23.25
N VAL A 32 -33.65 -2.43 -23.93
CA VAL A 32 -33.06 -1.10 -23.87
C VAL A 32 -34.08 -0.21 -23.17
N THR A 33 -33.65 0.53 -22.14
CA THR A 33 -34.48 1.55 -21.49
C THR A 33 -33.93 2.91 -21.90
N VAL A 34 -34.79 3.80 -22.39
CA VAL A 34 -34.42 5.20 -22.65
C VAL A 34 -35.30 6.09 -21.78
N GLU A 35 -34.70 6.73 -20.79
CA GLU A 35 -35.35 7.81 -20.06
C GLU A 35 -35.36 9.06 -20.93
N ASP A 36 -36.55 9.44 -21.35
CA ASP A 36 -36.77 10.65 -22.11
C ASP A 36 -37.21 11.74 -21.12
N GLY A 37 -36.41 12.80 -20.94
CA GLY A 37 -36.77 14.01 -20.19
C GLY A 37 -37.96 14.80 -20.76
N GLY A 38 -38.89 14.15 -21.48
CA GLY A 38 -40.09 14.69 -22.08
C GLY A 38 -39.99 15.05 -23.57
N ALA A 39 -38.90 14.72 -24.25
CA ALA A 39 -38.60 15.02 -25.66
C ALA A 39 -38.68 13.77 -26.58
N VAL A 40 -39.79 13.68 -27.33
CA VAL A 40 -40.02 12.65 -28.37
C VAL A 40 -38.75 12.37 -29.20
N LEU A 41 -38.22 11.14 -29.09
CA LEU A 41 -37.08 10.67 -29.89
C LEU A 41 -37.33 10.92 -31.40
N PRO A 42 -36.32 11.41 -32.15
CA PRO A 42 -36.54 11.91 -33.52
C PRO A 42 -36.91 10.85 -34.56
N SER A 43 -36.80 9.55 -34.22
CA SER A 43 -37.12 8.48 -35.15
C SER A 43 -37.62 7.21 -34.47
N ASP A 44 -38.39 6.42 -35.20
CA ASP A 44 -38.87 5.09 -34.83
C ASP A 44 -37.81 3.99 -35.06
N ARG A 45 -36.55 4.36 -35.30
CA ARG A 45 -35.48 3.46 -35.75
C ARG A 45 -34.14 3.77 -35.06
N PHE A 46 -33.66 2.84 -34.25
CA PHE A 46 -32.28 2.79 -33.76
C PHE A 46 -31.54 1.64 -34.47
N THR A 47 -30.20 1.65 -34.46
CA THR A 47 -29.38 0.57 -35.06
C THR A 47 -28.45 0.01 -34.00
N ILE A 48 -28.57 -1.30 -33.74
CA ILE A 48 -27.67 -2.04 -32.85
C ILE A 48 -26.57 -2.68 -33.71
N PHE A 49 -25.32 -2.55 -33.27
CA PHE A 49 -24.16 -3.18 -33.90
C PHE A 49 -23.59 -4.25 -32.97
N VAL A 50 -23.20 -5.39 -33.52
CA VAL A 50 -22.45 -6.43 -32.80
C VAL A 50 -21.09 -6.55 -33.48
N LEU A 51 -20.01 -6.27 -32.74
CA LEU A 51 -18.66 -6.32 -33.29
C LEU A 51 -18.07 -7.72 -33.14
N GLY A 52 -17.51 -8.26 -34.24
CA GLY A 52 -16.81 -9.56 -34.24
C GLY A 52 -17.38 -10.61 -35.21
N ASP A 53 -18.57 -10.38 -35.76
CA ASP A 53 -19.12 -11.22 -36.83
C ASP A 53 -18.47 -10.80 -38.18
N PRO A 54 -18.18 -11.72 -39.13
CA PRO A 54 -17.53 -11.40 -40.41
C PRO A 54 -18.30 -10.39 -41.28
N LEU A 55 -19.54 -10.09 -40.91
CA LEU A 55 -20.41 -9.08 -41.51
C LEU A 55 -21.10 -8.33 -40.36
N PRO A 56 -21.09 -6.98 -40.32
CA PRO A 56 -21.87 -6.24 -39.33
C PRO A 56 -23.36 -6.55 -39.58
N ALA A 57 -23.92 -7.46 -38.79
CA ALA A 57 -25.33 -7.78 -38.83
C ALA A 57 -26.09 -6.57 -38.29
N ARG A 58 -26.92 -5.97 -39.15
CA ARG A 58 -27.78 -4.85 -38.78
C ARG A 58 -29.10 -5.41 -38.24
N TYR A 59 -29.38 -5.19 -36.97
CA TYR A 59 -30.64 -5.60 -36.35
C TYR A 59 -31.59 -4.40 -36.30
N GLU A 60 -32.77 -4.52 -36.92
CA GLU A 60 -33.84 -3.52 -36.89
C GLU A 60 -34.98 -4.01 -35.97
N GLY A 61 -35.27 -3.27 -34.88
CA GLY A 61 -36.42 -3.54 -34.01
C GLY A 61 -37.56 -2.54 -34.21
N ARG A 62 -38.75 -2.85 -33.66
CA ARG A 62 -39.93 -1.96 -33.67
C ARG A 62 -40.29 -1.54 -32.25
N ILE A 63 -40.75 -0.29 -32.12
CA ILE A 63 -41.12 0.35 -30.85
C ILE A 63 -42.48 -0.15 -30.34
N ALA A 64 -42.55 -0.53 -29.07
CA ALA A 64 -43.79 -0.58 -28.30
C ALA A 64 -43.69 0.43 -27.16
N ARG A 65 -44.44 1.54 -27.23
CA ARG A 65 -44.46 2.55 -26.16
C ARG A 65 -45.33 2.09 -25.00
N SER A 66 -44.84 2.23 -23.78
CA SER A 66 -45.67 2.45 -22.60
C SER A 66 -45.30 3.79 -21.97
N GLU A 67 -46.15 4.32 -21.09
CA GLU A 67 -46.12 5.72 -20.66
C GLU A 67 -44.86 6.02 -19.82
N SER A 68 -44.12 7.08 -20.17
CA SER A 68 -42.87 7.61 -19.57
C SER A 68 -41.55 6.85 -19.75
N THR A 69 -41.54 5.56 -20.08
CA THR A 69 -40.33 4.77 -20.42
C THR A 69 -40.56 3.97 -21.69
N ALA A 70 -39.59 3.99 -22.61
CA ALA A 70 -39.64 3.15 -23.81
C ALA A 70 -38.84 1.87 -23.57
N ASP A 71 -39.53 0.75 -23.36
CA ASP A 71 -38.91 -0.58 -23.32
C ASP A 71 -38.79 -1.13 -24.75
N TYR A 72 -37.56 -1.40 -25.19
CA TYR A 72 -37.30 -2.00 -26.50
C TYR A 72 -36.97 -3.48 -26.36
N PHE A 73 -37.71 -4.35 -27.06
CA PHE A 73 -37.50 -5.79 -27.07
C PHE A 73 -36.93 -6.27 -28.42
N PHE A 74 -35.84 -7.03 -28.36
CA PHE A 74 -35.19 -7.61 -29.54
C PHE A 74 -35.19 -9.12 -29.49
N THR A 75 -35.41 -9.75 -30.65
CA THR A 75 -35.25 -11.19 -30.82
C THR A 75 -34.19 -11.43 -31.88
N ALA A 76 -33.00 -11.88 -31.47
CA ALA A 76 -31.96 -12.29 -32.40
C ALA A 76 -32.10 -13.80 -32.69
N THR A 77 -32.54 -14.17 -33.89
CA THR A 77 -32.39 -15.53 -34.41
C THR A 77 -31.09 -15.62 -35.20
N ALA A 78 -29.98 -15.91 -34.54
CA ALA A 78 -28.71 -16.22 -35.19
C ALA A 78 -28.42 -17.73 -35.14
N PRO A 79 -27.91 -18.34 -36.23
CA PRO A 79 -27.40 -19.71 -36.19
C PRO A 79 -25.93 -19.70 -35.71
N GLY A 80 -25.69 -19.96 -34.43
CA GLY A 80 -24.34 -20.06 -33.84
C GLY A 80 -24.17 -19.26 -32.54
N ASP A 81 -23.05 -19.50 -31.85
CA ASP A 81 -22.65 -18.88 -30.57
C ASP A 81 -22.59 -17.35 -30.70
N PHE A 82 -23.69 -16.71 -30.38
CA PHE A 82 -23.81 -15.25 -30.34
C PHE A 82 -23.17 -14.75 -29.05
N ASP A 83 -22.06 -14.00 -29.18
CA ASP A 83 -21.35 -13.40 -28.05
C ASP A 83 -22.00 -12.05 -27.66
N TRP A 84 -22.91 -12.12 -26.69
CA TRP A 84 -23.67 -10.97 -26.19
C TRP A 84 -22.80 -9.92 -25.50
N ARG A 85 -21.57 -10.27 -25.08
CA ARG A 85 -20.61 -9.36 -24.43
C ARG A 85 -20.10 -8.25 -25.37
N ARG A 86 -20.39 -8.34 -26.68
CA ARG A 86 -19.90 -7.42 -27.72
C ARG A 86 -20.97 -6.54 -28.35
N VAL A 87 -22.14 -6.46 -27.72
CA VAL A 87 -23.26 -5.66 -28.21
C VAL A 87 -22.99 -4.17 -27.93
N ARG A 88 -23.22 -3.33 -28.94
CA ARG A 88 -23.11 -1.87 -28.83
C ARG A 88 -24.43 -1.23 -29.30
N VAL A 89 -24.90 -0.24 -28.56
CA VAL A 89 -26.05 0.60 -28.96
C VAL A 89 -25.51 1.97 -29.38
N ARG A 90 -25.74 2.34 -30.64
CA ARG A 90 -25.36 3.65 -31.17
C ARG A 90 -26.62 4.49 -31.39
N LEU A 91 -26.70 5.62 -30.70
CA LEU A 91 -27.80 6.58 -30.81
C LEU A 91 -27.24 7.89 -31.38
N ASP A 92 -27.78 8.33 -32.53
CA ASP A 92 -27.39 9.57 -33.24
C ASP A 92 -25.88 9.79 -33.47
N GLY A 93 -25.13 8.69 -33.60
CA GLY A 93 -23.68 8.74 -33.90
C GLY A 93 -22.77 8.85 -32.68
N GLN A 94 -23.33 8.83 -31.46
CA GLN A 94 -22.57 8.66 -30.22
C GLN A 94 -22.69 7.22 -29.70
N ASP A 95 -21.59 6.71 -29.15
CA ASP A 95 -21.50 5.39 -28.54
C ASP A 95 -21.76 5.54 -27.04
N TYR A 96 -22.75 4.81 -26.53
CA TYR A 96 -23.06 4.74 -25.10
C TYR A 96 -22.60 3.38 -24.58
N PRO A 97 -21.79 3.31 -23.50
CA PRO A 97 -21.56 2.05 -22.80
C PRO A 97 -22.90 1.59 -22.23
N ALA A 98 -23.17 0.28 -22.29
CA ALA A 98 -24.25 -0.28 -21.49
C ALA A 98 -23.79 -0.23 -20.03
N GLY A 99 -24.41 0.61 -19.21
CA GLY A 99 -24.33 0.42 -17.76
C GLY A 99 -25.07 -0.89 -17.46
N LEU A 100 -24.36 -1.84 -16.88
CA LEU A 100 -25.00 -2.94 -16.17
C LEU A 100 -25.08 -2.47 -14.73
N ASP A 101 -26.29 -2.17 -14.28
CA ASP A 101 -26.64 -1.70 -12.93
C ASP A 101 -26.61 -2.85 -11.89
N ASP A 102 -25.97 -3.98 -12.22
CA ASP A 102 -25.91 -5.19 -11.39
C ASP A 102 -24.95 -4.99 -10.19
N PRO A 103 -25.30 -5.48 -8.98
CA PRO A 103 -24.43 -5.39 -7.81
C PRO A 103 -23.13 -6.16 -8.00
N TYR A 104 -22.01 -5.51 -7.67
CA TYR A 104 -20.70 -6.14 -7.67
C TYR A 104 -20.53 -6.96 -6.37
N MET A 105 -20.43 -8.29 -6.52
CA MET A 105 -20.30 -9.23 -5.40
C MET A 105 -18.86 -9.73 -5.24
N ILE A 106 -18.31 -9.60 -4.04
CA ILE A 106 -16.97 -10.10 -3.71
C ILE A 106 -17.09 -11.11 -2.58
N CYS A 107 -16.54 -12.32 -2.78
CA CYS A 107 -16.48 -13.36 -1.76
C CYS A 107 -15.03 -13.74 -1.47
N ASP A 108 -14.51 -13.40 -0.31
CA ASP A 108 -13.07 -13.50 -0.10
C ASP A 108 -12.67 -14.13 1.25
N ALA A 109 -11.41 -14.56 1.31
CA ALA A 109 -10.73 -15.10 2.47
C ALA A 109 -9.23 -14.79 2.36
N PRO A 110 -8.50 -14.59 3.47
CA PRO A 110 -7.08 -14.33 3.40
C PRO A 110 -6.32 -15.40 2.62
N PHE A 111 -5.35 -15.00 1.79
CA PHE A 111 -4.51 -15.92 1.02
C PHE A 111 -3.72 -16.90 1.92
N ARG A 112 -3.56 -16.55 3.20
CA ARG A 112 -2.96 -17.40 4.23
C ARG A 112 -3.57 -17.18 5.61
N VAL A 113 -3.43 -18.21 6.45
CA VAL A 113 -3.59 -18.11 7.91
C VAL A 113 -2.30 -18.48 8.62
N LYS A 114 -2.00 -17.84 9.76
CA LYS A 114 -0.75 -18.03 10.51
C LYS A 114 -0.66 -19.35 11.29
N SER A 115 -1.77 -20.09 11.43
CA SER A 115 -1.77 -21.43 12.01
C SER A 115 -3.04 -22.17 11.61
N ALA A 116 -3.05 -23.50 11.76
CA ALA A 116 -4.24 -24.31 11.49
C ALA A 116 -5.43 -23.96 12.40
N THR A 117 -5.15 -23.44 13.59
CA THR A 117 -6.13 -23.05 14.62
C THR A 117 -6.46 -21.56 14.60
N ALA A 118 -5.80 -20.76 13.76
CA ALA A 118 -6.18 -19.38 13.56
C ALA A 118 -7.55 -19.33 12.89
N ILE A 119 -8.32 -18.31 13.23
CA ILE A 119 -9.58 -18.00 12.55
C ILE A 119 -9.27 -17.82 11.06
N LEU A 120 -10.07 -18.47 10.22
CA LEU A 120 -10.15 -18.25 8.79
C LEU A 120 -11.39 -17.39 8.54
N PRO A 121 -11.24 -16.05 8.48
CA PRO A 121 -12.37 -15.19 8.19
C PRO A 121 -12.76 -15.34 6.72
N LEU A 122 -14.06 -15.38 6.49
CA LEU A 122 -14.67 -15.33 5.16
C LEU A 122 -15.52 -14.07 5.08
N CYS A 123 -15.45 -13.34 3.98
CA CYS A 123 -16.23 -12.14 3.75
C CYS A 123 -17.08 -12.31 2.50
N VAL A 124 -18.30 -11.77 2.55
CA VAL A 124 -19.11 -11.47 1.37
C VAL A 124 -19.45 -9.99 1.40
N SER A 125 -19.07 -9.24 0.38
CA SER A 125 -19.47 -7.84 0.18
C SER A 125 -20.25 -7.65 -1.10
N PHE A 126 -21.16 -6.69 -1.05
CA PHE A 126 -21.98 -6.22 -2.14
C PHE A 126 -21.72 -4.72 -2.28
N HIS A 127 -21.37 -4.29 -3.49
CA HIS A 127 -21.28 -2.89 -3.90
C HIS A 127 -22.39 -2.61 -4.90
N ASP A 128 -22.88 -1.37 -4.92
CA ASP A 128 -23.93 -0.88 -5.82
C ASP A 128 -25.23 -1.69 -5.78
N ALA A 129 -25.53 -2.33 -4.63
CA ALA A 129 -26.76 -3.11 -4.43
C ALA A 129 -28.01 -2.25 -4.17
N ASP A 130 -27.89 -0.92 -4.22
CA ASP A 130 -29.02 0.00 -4.27
C ASP A 130 -29.55 0.24 -5.70
N ASN A 131 -28.83 -0.25 -6.72
CA ASN A 131 -29.27 -0.21 -8.10
C ASN A 131 -30.21 -1.38 -8.45
N ASP A 132 -29.92 -2.59 -7.95
CA ASP A 132 -30.77 -3.78 -8.07
C ASP A 132 -30.81 -4.55 -6.74
N ASP A 133 -32.02 -4.67 -6.16
CA ASP A 133 -32.23 -5.30 -4.85
C ASP A 133 -31.89 -6.80 -4.89
N VAL A 134 -30.87 -7.22 -4.14
CA VAL A 134 -30.49 -8.64 -4.02
C VAL A 134 -30.80 -9.18 -2.64
N GLN A 135 -31.44 -10.35 -2.58
CA GLN A 135 -31.55 -11.12 -1.35
C GLN A 135 -30.44 -12.16 -1.27
N LEU A 136 -29.56 -12.03 -0.28
CA LEU A 136 -28.66 -13.11 0.11
C LEU A 136 -29.41 -14.10 1.02
N GLN A 137 -29.66 -15.31 0.54
CA GLN A 137 -30.40 -16.33 1.29
C GLN A 137 -29.45 -17.13 2.20
N PHE A 138 -28.39 -17.70 1.65
CA PHE A 138 -27.38 -18.43 2.41
C PHE A 138 -26.03 -18.49 1.70
N VAL A 139 -24.97 -18.68 2.50
CA VAL A 139 -23.59 -18.88 2.03
C VAL A 139 -23.15 -20.28 2.41
N GLU A 140 -22.77 -21.09 1.43
CA GLU A 140 -22.21 -22.41 1.65
C GLU A 140 -20.72 -22.43 1.38
N VAL A 141 -19.98 -23.10 2.27
CA VAL A 141 -18.53 -23.23 2.19
C VAL A 141 -18.20 -24.69 1.96
N PHE A 142 -17.51 -24.97 0.87
CA PHE A 142 -17.08 -26.32 0.49
C PHE A 142 -15.57 -26.46 0.59
N ASN A 143 -15.11 -27.63 1.03
CA ASN A 143 -13.75 -28.09 0.77
C ASN A 143 -13.68 -28.52 -0.69
N ASP A 144 -13.09 -27.68 -1.53
CA ASP A 144 -13.11 -27.85 -2.98
C ASP A 144 -12.29 -29.08 -3.43
N ALA A 145 -11.28 -29.48 -2.64
CA ALA A 145 -10.48 -30.67 -2.93
C ALA A 145 -11.27 -31.98 -2.72
N THR A 146 -12.31 -31.98 -1.89
CA THR A 146 -13.10 -33.18 -1.54
C THR A 146 -14.57 -33.12 -1.96
N GLY A 147 -15.07 -31.92 -2.27
CA GLY A 147 -16.50 -31.65 -2.48
C GLY A 147 -17.34 -31.64 -1.19
N GLN A 148 -16.72 -31.75 -0.01
CA GLN A 148 -17.43 -31.79 1.26
C GLN A 148 -17.97 -30.40 1.64
N LEU A 149 -19.25 -30.32 2.02
CA LEU A 149 -19.81 -29.14 2.70
C LEU A 149 -19.18 -28.99 4.09
N VAL A 150 -18.52 -27.86 4.33
CA VAL A 150 -17.81 -27.52 5.57
C VAL A 150 -18.71 -26.69 6.48
N ALA A 151 -19.40 -25.69 5.93
CA ALA A 151 -20.31 -24.82 6.66
C ALA A 151 -21.43 -24.30 5.77
N SER A 152 -22.54 -23.92 6.39
CA SER A 152 -23.66 -23.24 5.74
C SER A 152 -24.18 -22.15 6.68
N TYR A 153 -24.26 -20.92 6.16
CA TYR A 153 -24.67 -19.74 6.91
C TYR A 153 -26.00 -19.22 6.36
N PRO A 154 -27.13 -19.42 7.06
CA PRO A 154 -28.39 -18.80 6.65
C PRO A 154 -28.36 -17.30 6.95
N VAL A 155 -28.67 -16.48 5.94
CA VAL A 155 -28.66 -15.02 6.01
C VAL A 155 -30.08 -14.47 5.86
N TRP A 156 -30.75 -14.78 4.75
CA TRP A 156 -32.11 -14.32 4.41
C TRP A 156 -32.30 -12.81 4.55
N GLN A 157 -31.40 -12.03 3.94
CA GLN A 157 -31.41 -10.57 4.01
C GLN A 157 -31.48 -9.95 2.62
N TRP A 158 -32.47 -9.06 2.42
CA TRP A 158 -32.49 -8.12 1.30
C TRP A 158 -31.43 -7.03 1.51
N ILE A 159 -30.70 -6.73 0.45
CA ILE A 159 -29.62 -5.78 0.39
C ILE A 159 -30.02 -4.73 -0.64
N SER A 160 -30.23 -3.52 -0.16
CA SER A 160 -30.74 -2.37 -0.92
C SER A 160 -29.89 -1.11 -0.64
N ALA A 161 -28.67 -1.32 -0.15
CA ALA A 161 -27.77 -0.25 0.27
C ALA A 161 -26.54 -0.27 -0.63
N PRO A 162 -25.92 0.89 -0.91
CA PRO A 162 -24.77 0.99 -1.81
C PRO A 162 -23.62 0.06 -1.42
N PHE A 163 -23.45 -0.17 -0.11
CA PHE A 163 -22.49 -1.15 0.38
C PHE A 163 -23.06 -1.99 1.51
N ARG A 164 -22.85 -3.30 1.43
CA ARG A 164 -23.13 -4.22 2.53
C ARG A 164 -22.11 -5.34 2.58
N SER A 165 -21.62 -5.65 3.78
CA SER A 165 -20.69 -6.76 4.02
C SER A 165 -21.22 -7.73 5.09
N PHE A 166 -20.77 -8.97 5.00
CA PHE A 166 -20.99 -10.06 5.96
C PHE A 166 -19.67 -10.75 6.26
N LEU A 167 -19.25 -10.72 7.52
CA LEU A 167 -18.08 -11.42 8.02
C LEU A 167 -18.48 -12.72 8.72
N PHE A 168 -17.87 -13.83 8.33
CA PHE A 168 -18.03 -15.15 8.95
C PHE A 168 -16.68 -15.61 9.51
N ASP A 169 -16.59 -15.73 10.83
CA ASP A 169 -15.33 -15.94 11.57
C ASP A 169 -15.32 -17.24 12.39
N SER A 170 -16.26 -18.16 12.13
CA SER A 170 -16.43 -19.38 12.91
C SER A 170 -15.52 -20.55 12.49
N LEU A 171 -14.80 -20.41 11.37
CA LEU A 171 -13.98 -21.48 10.80
C LEU A 171 -12.49 -21.32 11.12
N THR A 172 -11.79 -22.44 11.10
CA THR A 172 -10.33 -22.52 11.08
C THR A 172 -9.91 -23.50 9.99
N ALA A 173 -8.63 -23.53 9.63
CA ALA A 173 -8.16 -24.47 8.61
C ALA A 173 -8.35 -25.95 8.99
N THR A 174 -8.46 -26.26 10.30
CA THR A 174 -8.80 -27.62 10.75
C THR A 174 -10.16 -28.12 10.25
N ALA A 175 -11.12 -27.22 9.97
CA ALA A 175 -12.41 -27.58 9.40
C ALA A 175 -12.28 -28.19 7.98
N PHE A 176 -11.16 -27.92 7.32
CA PHE A 176 -10.81 -28.46 6.01
C PHE A 176 -9.86 -29.68 6.10
N ASN A 177 -9.62 -30.20 7.31
CA ASN A 177 -8.61 -31.22 7.61
C ASN A 177 -7.17 -30.81 7.26
N CYS A 178 -6.87 -29.50 7.32
CA CYS A 178 -5.54 -28.97 7.02
C CYS A 178 -4.73 -28.70 8.30
N ALA A 179 -3.42 -28.92 8.22
CA ALA A 179 -2.41 -28.57 9.21
C ALA A 179 -1.40 -27.56 8.62
N ALA A 180 -0.43 -27.10 9.44
CA ALA A 180 0.62 -26.20 8.95
C ALA A 180 1.42 -26.84 7.81
N GLY A 181 1.62 -26.09 6.72
CA GLY A 181 2.22 -26.54 5.47
C GLY A 181 1.19 -26.95 4.40
N ASP A 182 -0.06 -27.22 4.78
CA ASP A 182 -1.12 -27.59 3.85
C ASP A 182 -1.73 -26.37 3.15
N THR A 183 -2.61 -26.64 2.18
CA THR A 183 -3.43 -25.64 1.51
C THR A 183 -4.90 -26.04 1.64
N ALA A 184 -5.71 -25.16 2.21
CA ALA A 184 -7.16 -25.29 2.19
C ALA A 184 -7.69 -24.75 0.86
N TRP A 185 -8.11 -25.66 0.00
CA TRP A 185 -8.88 -25.33 -1.20
C TRP A 185 -10.34 -25.19 -0.81
N THR A 186 -10.87 -23.98 -0.94
CA THR A 186 -12.24 -23.66 -0.52
C THR A 186 -13.01 -23.02 -1.66
N ARG A 187 -14.31 -23.27 -1.69
CA ARG A 187 -15.22 -22.63 -2.63
C ARG A 187 -16.44 -22.15 -1.89
N LEU A 188 -16.76 -20.87 -2.08
CA LEU A 188 -17.95 -20.23 -1.52
C LEU A 188 -19.04 -20.29 -2.59
N VAL A 189 -20.25 -20.66 -2.19
CA VAL A 189 -21.45 -20.64 -3.02
C VAL A 189 -22.48 -19.76 -2.34
N LEU A 190 -22.78 -18.64 -2.95
CA LEU A 190 -23.84 -17.74 -2.52
C LEU A 190 -25.11 -18.14 -3.22
N HIS A 191 -26.20 -18.19 -2.48
CA HIS A 191 -27.53 -18.41 -3.01
C HIS A 191 -28.31 -17.10 -2.88
N CYS A 192 -28.63 -16.53 -4.04
CA CYS A 192 -29.21 -15.20 -4.16
C CYS A 192 -30.57 -15.28 -4.87
N ASP A 193 -31.45 -14.35 -4.52
CA ASP A 193 -32.71 -14.08 -5.20
C ASP A 193 -32.74 -12.58 -5.60
N ASP A 194 -33.41 -12.27 -6.69
CA ASP A 194 -33.51 -10.95 -7.30
C ASP A 194 -34.99 -10.67 -7.59
N HIS A 195 -35.47 -9.52 -7.12
CA HIS A 195 -36.88 -9.16 -7.14
C HIS A 195 -37.37 -8.65 -8.51
N ASP A 196 -36.49 -8.13 -9.37
CA ASP A 196 -36.93 -7.24 -10.44
C ASP A 196 -37.27 -7.93 -11.76
N TRP A 197 -37.11 -9.26 -11.82
CA TRP A 197 -37.25 -10.00 -13.07
C TRP A 197 -38.25 -11.17 -13.01
N PRO A 198 -39.54 -10.94 -13.34
CA PRO A 198 -40.58 -11.97 -13.30
C PRO A 198 -40.41 -13.15 -14.30
N TRP A 199 -39.26 -13.26 -14.98
CA TRP A 199 -38.99 -14.24 -16.04
C TRP A 199 -37.59 -14.91 -15.95
N ILE A 200 -36.79 -14.59 -14.93
CA ILE A 200 -35.58 -15.32 -14.52
C ILE A 200 -36.01 -16.34 -13.44
N PRO A 201 -35.43 -17.55 -13.33
CA PRO A 201 -35.64 -18.36 -12.14
C PRO A 201 -35.29 -17.54 -10.89
N GLU A 202 -36.20 -17.47 -9.93
CA GLU A 202 -36.15 -16.72 -8.64
C GLU A 202 -34.93 -17.08 -7.74
N GLU A 203 -33.94 -17.84 -8.22
CA GLU A 203 -32.76 -18.28 -7.47
C GLU A 203 -31.57 -18.41 -8.42
N TYR A 204 -30.45 -17.75 -8.13
CA TYR A 204 -29.16 -17.95 -8.79
C TYR A 204 -28.03 -18.15 -7.79
N THR A 205 -26.92 -18.72 -8.28
CA THR A 205 -25.73 -18.94 -7.45
C THR A 205 -24.52 -18.23 -8.01
N PHE A 206 -23.80 -17.52 -7.15
CA PHE A 206 -22.44 -17.03 -7.43
C PHE A 206 -21.43 -17.93 -6.72
N THR A 207 -20.40 -18.35 -7.45
CA THR A 207 -19.38 -19.26 -6.92
C THR A 207 -17.99 -18.64 -7.01
N GLN A 208 -17.24 -18.66 -5.91
CA GLN A 208 -15.85 -18.18 -5.88
C GLN A 208 -14.91 -19.22 -5.29
N HIS A 209 -13.84 -19.53 -6.03
CA HIS A 209 -12.81 -20.49 -5.60
C HIS A 209 -11.64 -19.74 -4.97
N LEU A 210 -11.25 -20.14 -3.76
CA LEU A 210 -10.17 -19.52 -3.00
C LEU A 210 -9.12 -20.57 -2.61
N LYS A 211 -7.89 -20.11 -2.44
CA LYS A 211 -6.76 -20.93 -2.01
C LYS A 211 -6.11 -20.32 -0.79
N VAL A 212 -6.27 -20.97 0.37
CA VAL A 212 -5.74 -20.47 1.64
C VAL A 212 -4.56 -21.32 2.09
N ARG A 213 -3.39 -20.71 2.20
CA ARG A 213 -2.18 -21.38 2.70
C ARG A 213 -2.20 -21.46 4.22
N VAL A 214 -2.03 -22.65 4.79
CA VAL A 214 -2.01 -22.83 6.24
C VAL A 214 -0.57 -22.75 6.71
N GLY A 215 -0.19 -21.61 7.25
CA GLY A 215 1.17 -21.31 7.62
C GLY A 215 1.47 -21.43 9.11
N ARG A 216 2.58 -20.80 9.45
CA ARG A 216 3.10 -20.50 10.79
C ARG A 216 3.11 -18.97 10.98
N ASP A 217 3.38 -18.52 12.19
CA ASP A 217 3.60 -17.10 12.44
C ASP A 217 4.67 -16.54 11.49
N LEU A 218 4.52 -15.25 11.14
CA LEU A 218 5.52 -14.58 10.32
C LEU A 218 6.86 -14.56 11.07
N PRO A 219 7.97 -14.90 10.41
CA PRO A 219 9.28 -14.93 11.05
C PRO A 219 9.70 -13.49 11.36
N ALA A 220 10.00 -13.16 12.61
CA ALA A 220 10.63 -11.90 12.98
C ALA A 220 11.12 -11.95 14.44
N PRO A 221 12.25 -11.29 14.75
CA PRO A 221 12.69 -11.15 16.12
C PRO A 221 11.78 -10.18 16.90
N PRO A 222 11.85 -10.17 18.25
CA PRO A 222 11.10 -9.23 19.07
C PRO A 222 11.30 -7.76 18.65
N GLY A 223 10.24 -6.96 18.81
CA GLY A 223 10.24 -5.54 18.43
C GLY A 223 9.94 -5.28 16.96
N TRP A 224 9.74 -6.31 16.13
CA TRP A 224 9.36 -6.15 14.72
C TRP A 224 7.89 -6.47 14.49
N TYR A 225 7.21 -5.58 13.77
CA TYR A 225 5.76 -5.63 13.53
C TYR A 225 5.50 -5.54 12.03
N TYR A 226 4.89 -6.57 11.46
CA TYR A 226 4.52 -6.60 10.05
C TYR A 226 3.24 -5.80 9.80
N GLY A 227 3.20 -5.05 8.71
CA GLY A 227 1.97 -4.49 8.22
C GLY A 227 1.94 -4.37 6.70
N ASP A 228 0.73 -4.17 6.19
CA ASP A 228 0.49 -3.73 4.83
C ASP A 228 0.31 -2.21 4.85
N VAL A 229 1.02 -1.48 4.01
CA VAL A 229 1.14 -0.01 4.11
C VAL A 229 0.40 0.74 3.00
N HIS A 230 -0.33 0.01 2.15
CA HIS A 230 -1.10 0.55 1.04
C HIS A 230 -2.28 -0.39 0.75
N THR A 231 -3.49 0.03 1.12
CA THR A 231 -4.72 -0.76 0.92
C THR A 231 -5.93 0.15 0.73
N HIS A 232 -6.96 -0.35 0.05
CA HIS A 232 -8.19 0.38 -0.28
C HIS A 232 -9.40 -0.32 0.33
N SER A 233 -10.19 0.43 1.10
CA SER A 233 -11.40 -0.05 1.75
C SER A 233 -12.65 0.35 0.98
N ARG A 234 -13.83 0.08 1.54
CA ARG A 234 -15.12 0.47 0.96
C ARG A 234 -15.32 1.97 0.70
N TYR A 235 -14.33 2.81 1.02
CA TYR A 235 -14.37 4.24 0.76
C TYR A 235 -13.66 4.61 -0.56
N THR A 236 -12.87 3.69 -1.11
CA THR A 236 -12.56 3.62 -2.53
C THR A 236 -13.71 2.94 -3.24
N ASP A 237 -14.45 3.75 -3.97
CA ASP A 237 -15.72 3.37 -4.59
C ASP A 237 -15.90 4.19 -5.87
N ASN A 238 -15.31 3.70 -6.96
CA ASN A 238 -15.36 4.36 -8.25
C ASN A 238 -15.50 3.35 -9.39
N THR A 239 -15.76 3.84 -10.61
CA THR A 239 -16.06 2.99 -11.78
C THR A 239 -14.95 1.99 -12.16
N TYR A 240 -13.72 2.19 -11.66
CA TYR A 240 -12.59 1.29 -11.92
C TYR A 240 -12.24 0.41 -10.73
N GLU A 241 -12.42 0.91 -9.50
CA GLU A 241 -11.88 0.32 -8.28
C GLU A 241 -12.89 0.37 -7.12
N TYR A 242 -13.10 -0.78 -6.49
CA TYR A 242 -13.95 -0.97 -5.31
C TYR A 242 -13.13 -1.61 -4.20
N GLY A 243 -13.04 -1.01 -3.02
CA GLY A 243 -12.25 -1.56 -1.93
C GLY A 243 -13.02 -2.41 -0.91
N GLY A 244 -12.29 -3.09 -0.02
CA GLY A 244 -12.87 -4.09 0.89
C GLY A 244 -13.47 -3.54 2.20
N PRO A 245 -14.31 -4.32 2.91
CA PRO A 245 -14.81 -3.94 4.24
C PRO A 245 -13.72 -3.87 5.30
N LEU A 246 -13.78 -2.86 6.17
CA LEU A 246 -12.80 -2.63 7.24
C LEU A 246 -12.80 -3.72 8.32
N GLU A 247 -13.96 -4.32 8.60
CA GLU A 247 -14.07 -5.48 9.49
C GLU A 247 -13.29 -6.68 8.96
N MET A 248 -13.26 -6.87 7.63
CA MET A 248 -12.46 -7.91 7.00
C MET A 248 -10.97 -7.57 7.02
N TYR A 249 -10.58 -6.31 6.81
CA TYR A 249 -9.18 -5.88 6.99
C TYR A 249 -8.66 -6.17 8.40
N ALA A 250 -9.43 -5.88 9.44
CA ALA A 250 -9.03 -6.21 10.82
C ALA A 250 -8.87 -7.73 11.02
N ALA A 251 -9.83 -8.52 10.54
CA ALA A 251 -9.80 -9.98 10.66
C ALA A 251 -8.66 -10.61 9.85
N ALA A 252 -8.45 -10.15 8.61
CA ALA A 252 -7.40 -10.62 7.72
C ALA A 252 -6.01 -10.26 8.24
N THR A 253 -5.82 -9.05 8.80
CA THR A 253 -4.56 -8.64 9.44
C THR A 253 -4.16 -9.66 10.50
N GLN A 254 -5.10 -10.01 11.39
CA GLN A 254 -4.86 -11.00 12.44
C GLN A 254 -4.61 -12.41 11.90
N ALA A 255 -5.40 -12.83 10.89
CA ALA A 255 -5.34 -14.16 10.31
C ALA A 255 -4.03 -14.40 9.56
N VAL A 256 -3.57 -13.44 8.74
CA VAL A 256 -2.30 -13.47 8.01
C VAL A 256 -1.10 -13.45 8.94
N GLY A 257 -1.26 -12.88 10.15
CA GLY A 257 -0.20 -12.69 11.14
C GLY A 257 0.46 -11.32 11.09
N LEU A 258 -0.18 -10.35 10.44
CA LEU A 258 0.20 -8.95 10.48
C LEU A 258 -0.20 -8.31 11.83
N SER A 259 0.38 -7.16 12.10
CA SER A 259 0.18 -6.34 13.29
C SER A 259 -0.60 -5.06 12.99
N PHE A 260 -0.51 -4.55 11.76
CA PHE A 260 -1.27 -3.39 11.32
C PHE A 260 -1.54 -3.39 9.81
N ALA A 261 -2.47 -2.55 9.38
CA ALA A 261 -2.71 -2.21 7.98
C ALA A 261 -2.96 -0.71 7.85
N ALA A 262 -2.36 -0.07 6.85
CA ALA A 262 -2.69 1.30 6.47
C ALA A 262 -3.82 1.27 5.44
N VAL A 263 -4.93 1.91 5.80
CA VAL A 263 -6.12 2.11 4.99
C VAL A 263 -5.95 3.46 4.30
N THR A 264 -5.69 3.43 3.01
CA THR A 264 -5.21 4.56 2.20
C THR A 264 -6.09 4.72 0.97
N ASP A 265 -7.40 4.76 1.18
CA ASP A 265 -8.39 5.00 0.12
C ASP A 265 -8.07 6.27 -0.68
N HIS A 266 -8.54 6.30 -1.93
CA HIS A 266 -8.25 7.41 -2.84
C HIS A 266 -8.89 8.71 -2.36
N SER A 267 -8.08 9.77 -2.33
CA SER A 267 -8.54 11.12 -1.99
C SER A 267 -9.70 11.62 -2.85
N SER A 268 -9.83 11.12 -4.08
CA SER A 268 -10.85 11.51 -5.06
C SER A 268 -12.23 10.95 -4.75
N ASP A 269 -12.31 9.93 -3.91
CA ASP A 269 -13.56 9.22 -3.58
C ASP A 269 -14.19 9.80 -2.29
N PHE A 270 -13.48 10.71 -1.61
CA PHE A 270 -14.00 11.45 -0.46
C PHE A 270 -14.74 12.73 -0.87
N ASP A 271 -15.74 13.10 -0.07
CA ASP A 271 -16.44 14.37 -0.26
C ASP A 271 -15.51 15.56 0.01
N ALA A 272 -15.75 16.68 -0.69
CA ALA A 272 -14.90 17.87 -0.57
C ALA A 272 -14.80 18.44 0.86
N ALA A 273 -15.77 18.15 1.74
CA ALA A 273 -15.75 18.56 3.13
C ALA A 273 -14.98 17.58 4.06
N GLY A 274 -14.54 16.42 3.54
CA GLY A 274 -13.75 15.43 4.26
C GLY A 274 -14.53 14.62 5.29
N ASN A 275 -15.86 14.59 5.21
CA ASN A 275 -16.69 13.86 6.16
C ASN A 275 -16.53 12.34 6.00
N LEU A 276 -16.42 11.86 4.75
CA LEU A 276 -16.20 10.45 4.42
C LEU A 276 -14.80 10.00 4.84
N TRP A 277 -13.77 10.85 4.68
CA TRP A 277 -12.43 10.57 5.21
C TRP A 277 -12.45 10.44 6.73
N GLN A 278 -13.17 11.34 7.42
CA GLN A 278 -13.31 11.25 8.87
C GLN A 278 -14.11 10.01 9.31
N GLU A 279 -15.15 9.63 8.57
CA GLU A 279 -15.90 8.39 8.81
C GLU A 279 -15.01 7.16 8.67
N MET A 280 -14.19 7.10 7.61
CA MET A 280 -13.20 6.05 7.42
C MET A 280 -12.19 6.02 8.57
N ALA A 281 -11.67 7.18 8.98
CA ALA A 281 -10.71 7.29 10.07
C ALA A 281 -11.29 6.80 11.41
N ASP A 282 -12.51 7.22 11.74
CA ASP A 282 -13.23 6.76 12.93
C ASP A 282 -13.50 5.25 12.87
N SER A 283 -13.84 4.74 11.68
CA SER A 283 -14.07 3.31 11.45
C SER A 283 -12.78 2.47 11.59
N CYS A 284 -11.64 2.97 11.11
CA CYS A 284 -10.34 2.33 11.34
C CYS A 284 -10.02 2.20 12.83
N LEU A 285 -10.27 3.25 13.61
CA LEU A 285 -10.09 3.24 15.06
C LEU A 285 -11.07 2.28 15.75
N ALA A 286 -12.33 2.22 15.29
CA ALA A 286 -13.35 1.33 15.84
C ALA A 286 -13.05 -0.16 15.59
N HIS A 287 -12.40 -0.49 14.48
CA HIS A 287 -12.00 -1.86 14.12
C HIS A 287 -10.58 -2.23 14.58
N SER A 288 -9.82 -1.26 15.08
CA SER A 288 -8.54 -1.53 15.74
C SER A 288 -8.75 -2.26 17.07
N THR A 289 -7.84 -3.18 17.40
CA THR A 289 -7.87 -3.98 18.62
C THR A 289 -6.49 -3.97 19.29
N PRO A 290 -6.33 -4.50 20.53
CA PRO A 290 -5.01 -4.67 21.13
C PRO A 290 -4.06 -5.60 20.35
N ALA A 291 -4.58 -6.36 19.37
CA ALA A 291 -3.81 -7.28 18.54
C ALA A 291 -3.55 -6.77 17.12
N VAL A 292 -4.29 -5.76 16.67
CA VAL A 292 -4.25 -5.24 15.29
C VAL A 292 -4.54 -3.73 15.28
N HIS A 293 -3.78 -2.96 14.52
CA HIS A 293 -4.10 -1.55 14.24
C HIS A 293 -4.49 -1.35 12.78
N LEU A 294 -5.61 -0.65 12.54
CA LEU A 294 -5.92 -0.07 11.24
C LEU A 294 -5.55 1.42 11.31
N TYR A 295 -4.65 1.84 10.42
CA TYR A 295 -4.19 3.21 10.33
C TYR A 295 -4.90 3.96 9.21
N PRO A 296 -5.60 5.06 9.49
CA PRO A 296 -6.16 5.89 8.44
C PRO A 296 -5.09 6.77 7.80
N GLY A 297 -4.74 6.44 6.56
CA GLY A 297 -3.95 7.26 5.66
C GLY A 297 -4.80 7.71 4.47
N GLU A 298 -4.13 8.03 3.37
CA GLU A 298 -4.78 8.46 2.13
C GLU A 298 -3.84 8.20 0.95
N GLU A 299 -4.35 7.68 -0.16
CA GLU A 299 -3.63 7.74 -1.44
C GLU A 299 -4.14 8.95 -2.22
N ILE A 300 -3.31 9.99 -2.24
CA ILE A 300 -3.66 11.25 -2.87
C ILE A 300 -3.29 11.17 -4.35
N THR A 301 -4.27 11.40 -5.23
CA THR A 301 -4.01 11.72 -6.63
C THR A 301 -3.56 13.17 -6.69
N LEU A 302 -2.40 13.48 -7.27
CA LEU A 302 -1.87 14.85 -7.36
C LEU A 302 -1.67 15.26 -8.81
N ASP A 303 -1.87 16.54 -9.10
CA ASP A 303 -1.56 17.14 -10.41
C ASP A 303 -0.04 17.35 -10.59
N ASP A 304 0.51 16.87 -11.71
CA ASP A 304 1.93 16.98 -12.12
C ASP A 304 2.29 18.37 -12.71
N ASN A 305 1.33 19.30 -12.80
CA ASN A 305 1.44 20.60 -13.50
C ASN A 305 2.49 21.63 -13.00
N GLU A 306 3.57 21.24 -12.33
CA GLU A 306 4.65 22.20 -12.02
C GLU A 306 5.46 22.63 -13.26
N VAL A 307 5.44 21.86 -14.35
CA VAL A 307 6.07 22.24 -15.63
C VAL A 307 5.20 21.86 -16.84
N ASN A 308 4.46 22.84 -17.39
CA ASN A 308 3.84 22.89 -18.74
C ASN A 308 3.83 21.59 -19.57
N ASN A 309 3.24 20.50 -19.05
CA ASN A 309 3.02 19.28 -19.82
C ASN A 309 1.60 19.37 -20.40
N PRO A 310 1.41 19.37 -21.73
CA PRO A 310 0.08 19.51 -22.34
C PRO A 310 -0.83 18.28 -22.13
N VAL A 311 -0.41 17.29 -21.33
CA VAL A 311 -1.19 16.11 -20.95
C VAL A 311 -1.42 16.18 -19.44
N ASP A 312 -2.69 16.19 -19.02
CA ASP A 312 -3.14 16.05 -17.62
C ASP A 312 -2.44 14.81 -17.03
N SER A 313 -1.36 15.05 -16.29
CA SER A 313 -0.50 14.00 -15.75
C SER A 313 -0.76 13.97 -14.26
N ARG A 314 -1.18 12.82 -13.77
CA ARG A 314 -1.54 12.61 -12.36
C ARG A 314 -0.61 11.58 -11.77
N ILE A 315 -0.19 11.80 -10.53
CA ILE A 315 0.67 10.90 -9.77
C ILE A 315 -0.03 10.48 -8.48
N HIS A 316 0.27 9.29 -7.98
CA HIS A 316 -0.21 8.84 -6.68
C HIS A 316 0.83 9.06 -5.58
N PHE A 317 0.34 9.48 -4.42
CA PHE A 317 1.15 9.82 -3.25
C PHE A 317 0.49 9.31 -1.97
N LEU A 318 1.20 8.48 -1.22
CA LEU A 318 0.71 7.96 0.05
C LEU A 318 0.98 8.96 1.17
N SER A 319 -0.10 9.39 1.81
CA SER A 319 -0.11 10.35 2.90
C SER A 319 -0.42 9.68 4.23
N HIS A 320 0.43 9.98 5.22
CA HIS A 320 0.26 9.63 6.62
C HIS A 320 0.21 10.92 7.45
N ALA A 321 -0.62 11.87 7.00
CA ALA A 321 -0.74 13.20 7.58
C ALA A 321 -1.61 13.24 8.85
N GLY A 322 -2.51 12.28 9.02
CA GLY A 322 -3.50 12.26 10.10
C GLY A 322 -4.68 13.21 9.91
N PHE A 323 -4.84 13.76 8.70
CA PHE A 323 -5.99 14.57 8.26
C PHE A 323 -6.15 14.44 6.74
N PHE A 324 -7.36 14.76 6.25
CA PHE A 324 -7.72 14.73 4.84
C PHE A 324 -6.98 15.79 4.00
N LEU A 325 -6.39 15.37 2.88
CA LEU A 325 -5.79 16.24 1.87
C LEU A 325 -6.52 16.06 0.53
N ARG A 326 -7.44 16.98 0.23
CA ARG A 326 -8.28 16.91 -0.98
C ARG A 326 -7.45 16.77 -2.27
N GLY A 327 -7.58 15.66 -2.96
CA GLY A 327 -7.07 15.48 -4.32
C GLY A 327 -8.02 16.03 -5.39
N PRO A 328 -7.56 16.26 -6.64
CA PRO A 328 -8.42 16.35 -7.81
C PRO A 328 -9.41 15.20 -7.89
N GLU A 329 -10.68 15.52 -8.12
CA GLU A 329 -11.69 14.52 -8.48
C GLU A 329 -11.20 13.72 -9.70
N ALA A 330 -11.38 12.39 -9.64
CA ALA A 330 -11.12 11.53 -10.78
C ALA A 330 -11.95 12.05 -11.98
N PRO A 331 -11.45 12.04 -13.23
CA PRO A 331 -12.09 12.75 -14.35
C PRO A 331 -13.43 12.15 -14.82
N ILE A 332 -14.02 11.24 -14.05
CA ILE A 332 -14.95 10.21 -14.52
C ILE A 332 -16.36 10.76 -14.76
N THR A 333 -16.72 11.93 -14.21
CA THR A 333 -18.05 12.52 -14.47
C THR A 333 -18.09 13.43 -15.71
N GLY A 334 -17.02 13.54 -16.50
CA GLY A 334 -16.97 14.52 -17.60
C GLY A 334 -17.01 15.99 -17.10
N CYS A 335 -17.04 16.18 -15.78
CA CYS A 335 -16.73 17.44 -15.13
C CYS A 335 -15.22 17.60 -15.17
N ARG A 336 -14.73 18.20 -16.27
CA ARG A 336 -13.54 19.04 -16.18
C ARG A 336 -13.91 20.19 -15.25
N ASP A 337 -13.77 19.99 -13.94
CA ASP A 337 -13.83 21.13 -13.05
C ASP A 337 -12.58 21.97 -13.32
N THR A 338 -12.77 22.98 -14.17
CA THR A 338 -11.75 23.96 -14.54
C THR A 338 -11.70 25.11 -13.54
N SER A 339 -12.42 25.00 -12.41
CA SER A 339 -12.72 26.14 -11.55
C SER A 339 -12.11 26.12 -10.15
N GLU A 340 -11.43 25.05 -9.70
CA GLU A 340 -10.84 25.00 -8.35
C GLU A 340 -9.35 24.58 -8.32
N GLU A 341 -8.59 25.18 -7.39
CA GLU A 341 -7.17 24.91 -7.16
C GLU A 341 -6.98 23.49 -6.57
N PHE A 342 -6.69 22.51 -7.41
CA PHE A 342 -6.36 21.15 -6.98
C PHE A 342 -5.08 21.11 -6.12
N THR A 343 -5.02 20.16 -5.18
CA THR A 343 -3.81 19.97 -4.36
C THR A 343 -2.66 19.51 -5.24
N ARG A 344 -1.65 20.38 -5.32
CA ARG A 344 -0.36 20.08 -5.96
C ARG A 344 0.56 19.40 -4.96
N LEU A 345 1.56 18.67 -5.48
CA LEU A 345 2.58 18.03 -4.66
C LEU A 345 3.25 19.01 -3.67
N SER A 346 3.59 20.23 -4.10
CA SER A 346 4.14 21.27 -3.21
C SER A 346 3.19 21.62 -2.06
N SER A 347 1.91 21.87 -2.35
CA SER A 347 0.90 22.20 -1.35
C SER A 347 0.66 21.05 -0.35
N ALA A 348 0.58 19.80 -0.85
CA ALA A 348 0.45 18.63 0.01
C ALA A 348 1.63 18.50 0.98
N LEU A 349 2.86 18.64 0.46
CA LEU A 349 4.08 18.59 1.27
C LEU A 349 4.12 19.70 2.33
N GLU A 350 3.81 20.94 1.96
CA GLU A 350 3.76 22.06 2.92
C GLU A 350 2.74 21.82 4.05
N GLN A 351 1.56 21.32 3.72
CA GLN A 351 0.52 21.01 4.71
C GLN A 351 0.94 19.86 5.64
N MET A 352 1.53 18.79 5.09
CA MET A 352 2.06 17.68 5.89
C MET A 352 3.19 18.12 6.81
N GLU A 353 4.13 18.94 6.32
CA GLU A 353 5.21 19.49 7.15
C GLU A 353 4.66 20.32 8.31
N ALA A 354 3.67 21.18 8.04
CA ALA A 354 3.04 22.01 9.05
C ALA A 354 2.33 21.18 10.14
N ALA A 355 1.77 20.04 9.76
CA ALA A 355 1.12 19.10 10.68
C ALA A 355 2.09 18.11 11.36
N GLY A 356 3.35 18.05 10.93
CA GLY A 356 4.29 17.03 11.38
C GLY A 356 4.01 15.64 10.82
N GLY A 357 3.20 15.53 9.76
CA GLY A 357 2.95 14.30 9.01
C GLY A 357 4.12 13.92 8.09
N PHE A 358 3.93 12.84 7.34
CA PHE A 358 4.85 12.44 6.27
C PHE A 358 4.10 11.72 5.15
N GLY A 359 4.75 11.59 4.00
CA GLY A 359 4.25 10.77 2.91
C GLY A 359 5.36 10.34 1.96
N TYR A 360 5.00 9.54 0.97
CA TYR A 360 5.94 8.96 0.01
C TYR A 360 5.26 8.67 -1.32
N ALA A 361 6.07 8.55 -2.37
CA ALA A 361 5.58 8.25 -3.70
C ALA A 361 4.95 6.84 -3.73
N ALA A 362 3.68 6.74 -4.15
CA ALA A 362 2.99 5.46 -4.32
C ALA A 362 3.40 4.84 -5.66
N HIS A 363 3.73 3.55 -5.65
CA HIS A 363 4.10 2.73 -6.83
C HIS A 363 4.74 3.51 -8.01
N PRO A 364 5.79 4.31 -7.78
CA PRO A 364 6.12 5.44 -8.66
C PRO A 364 6.83 5.05 -9.96
N PHE A 365 7.04 3.75 -10.15
CA PHE A 365 7.67 3.13 -11.31
C PHE A 365 6.68 2.30 -12.13
N GLN A 366 5.41 2.22 -11.72
CA GLN A 366 4.36 1.56 -12.47
C GLN A 366 4.14 2.30 -13.79
N PRO A 367 4.19 1.60 -14.95
CA PRO A 367 3.94 2.24 -16.22
C PRO A 367 2.51 2.75 -16.29
N ALA A 368 2.31 3.87 -16.98
CA ALA A 368 0.98 4.37 -17.30
C ALA A 368 0.19 3.30 -18.06
N ASP A 369 -1.07 3.08 -17.67
CA ASP A 369 -1.98 2.24 -18.43
C ASP A 369 -2.18 2.85 -19.84
N PRO A 370 -1.78 2.14 -20.92
CA PRO A 370 -1.96 2.61 -22.28
C PRO A 370 -3.41 2.93 -22.65
N PHE A 371 -4.38 2.22 -22.06
CA PHE A 371 -5.80 2.46 -22.32
C PHE A 371 -6.27 3.75 -21.63
N ALA A 372 -6.02 3.91 -20.33
CA ALA A 372 -6.27 5.17 -19.63
C ALA A 372 -5.52 6.36 -20.27
N GLN A 373 -4.33 6.14 -20.83
CA GLN A 373 -3.52 7.17 -21.48
C GLN A 373 -4.17 7.69 -22.76
N MET A 374 -4.85 6.83 -23.53
CA MET A 374 -5.58 7.23 -24.73
C MET A 374 -6.74 8.20 -24.46
N PHE A 375 -7.27 8.21 -23.22
CA PHE A 375 -8.37 9.06 -22.80
C PHE A 375 -7.95 10.23 -21.89
N GLY A 376 -6.64 10.39 -21.62
CA GLY A 376 -6.15 11.42 -20.70
C GLY A 376 -6.50 11.15 -19.24
N LEU A 377 -6.67 9.87 -18.89
CA LEU A 377 -7.06 9.39 -17.56
C LEU A 377 -5.93 8.61 -16.87
N ALA A 378 -4.77 8.42 -17.55
CA ALA A 378 -3.69 7.61 -17.01
C ALA A 378 -2.99 8.28 -15.83
N MET A 379 -2.79 7.48 -14.77
CA MET A 379 -1.75 7.74 -13.80
C MET A 379 -0.38 7.60 -14.47
N MET A 380 0.51 8.54 -14.18
CA MET A 380 1.83 8.63 -14.77
C MET A 380 2.89 8.20 -13.75
N PRO A 381 3.98 7.56 -14.21
CA PRO A 381 5.15 7.37 -13.36
C PRO A 381 5.67 8.72 -12.85
N TRP A 382 6.24 8.73 -11.66
CA TRP A 382 6.81 9.94 -11.09
C TRP A 382 7.96 10.48 -11.95
N SER A 383 7.91 11.77 -12.24
CA SER A 383 8.94 12.46 -13.02
C SER A 383 10.16 12.83 -12.17
N GLY A 384 11.30 13.09 -12.83
CA GLY A 384 12.50 13.61 -12.16
C GLY A 384 12.27 14.95 -11.45
N GLU A 385 11.31 15.74 -11.94
CA GLU A 385 10.92 17.03 -11.35
C GLU A 385 10.10 16.81 -10.07
N ASN A 386 9.16 15.85 -10.06
CA ASN A 386 8.43 15.48 -8.83
C ASN A 386 9.38 15.06 -7.73
N TYR A 387 10.38 14.21 -8.06
CA TYR A 387 11.39 13.80 -7.08
C TYR A 387 12.25 14.96 -6.59
N THR A 388 12.60 15.90 -7.47
CA THR A 388 13.41 17.08 -7.10
C THR A 388 12.65 17.97 -6.13
N LEU A 389 11.36 18.21 -6.40
CA LEU A 389 10.48 18.96 -5.51
C LEU A 389 10.27 18.24 -4.18
N ALA A 390 9.85 16.98 -4.22
CA ALA A 390 9.50 16.23 -3.02
C ALA A 390 10.68 16.09 -2.07
N ARG A 391 11.88 15.82 -2.59
CA ARG A 391 13.11 15.71 -1.79
C ARG A 391 13.60 17.03 -1.20
N ALA A 392 13.03 18.17 -1.56
CA ALA A 392 13.29 19.42 -0.86
C ALA A 392 12.49 19.52 0.46
N SER A 393 11.45 18.70 0.62
CA SER A 393 10.60 18.64 1.80
C SER A 393 11.05 17.57 2.80
N SER A 394 10.91 17.87 4.08
CA SER A 394 11.05 16.98 5.24
C SER A 394 9.83 16.09 5.50
N ALA A 395 8.69 16.36 4.85
CA ALA A 395 7.52 15.46 4.87
C ALA A 395 7.69 14.30 3.89
N PHE A 396 8.54 14.43 2.87
CA PHE A 396 8.81 13.34 1.93
C PHE A 396 9.78 12.32 2.53
N ALA A 397 9.28 11.13 2.84
CA ALA A 397 10.03 10.12 3.60
C ALA A 397 10.62 8.99 2.74
N GLY A 398 10.08 8.72 1.55
CA GLY A 398 10.53 7.57 0.78
C GLY A 398 9.72 7.25 -0.47
N LEU A 399 9.72 5.97 -0.83
CA LEU A 399 9.04 5.41 -2.01
C LEU A 399 8.37 4.08 -1.64
N GLU A 400 7.14 3.87 -2.08
CA GLU A 400 6.60 2.51 -2.24
C GLU A 400 7.17 1.91 -3.51
N TRP A 401 8.38 1.38 -3.40
CA TRP A 401 9.10 0.90 -4.56
C TRP A 401 8.59 -0.46 -5.06
N TRP A 402 8.15 -1.33 -4.15
CA TRP A 402 7.61 -2.64 -4.49
C TRP A 402 6.13 -2.63 -4.15
N ASN A 403 5.32 -2.52 -5.18
CA ASN A 403 3.89 -2.54 -5.11
C ASN A 403 3.39 -3.78 -5.84
N GLU A 404 2.40 -4.44 -5.25
CA GLU A 404 1.78 -5.66 -5.74
C GLU A 404 2.71 -6.87 -5.95
N ARG A 405 2.09 -8.03 -5.91
CA ARG A 405 2.74 -9.33 -6.11
C ARG A 405 2.09 -10.13 -7.21
N ASN A 406 2.50 -9.90 -8.46
CA ASN A 406 1.81 -10.39 -9.66
C ASN A 406 2.52 -11.54 -10.41
N ARG A 407 3.07 -12.57 -9.74
CA ARG A 407 3.74 -13.74 -10.37
C ARG A 407 2.92 -14.43 -11.40
N TYR A 408 1.65 -14.56 -11.07
CA TYR A 408 0.72 -15.38 -11.80
C TYR A 408 -0.42 -14.50 -12.27
N ARG A 409 -0.95 -14.83 -13.44
CA ARG A 409 -2.15 -14.18 -13.96
C ARG A 409 -3.05 -15.17 -14.68
N ARG A 410 -4.34 -14.85 -14.76
CA ARG A 410 -5.28 -15.60 -15.58
C ARG A 410 -6.52 -14.75 -15.91
N ASP A 411 -7.02 -14.87 -17.13
CA ASP A 411 -8.33 -14.34 -17.49
C ASP A 411 -9.44 -15.24 -16.88
N VAL A 412 -10.41 -14.65 -16.19
CA VAL A 412 -11.49 -15.33 -15.47
C VAL A 412 -12.87 -14.80 -15.92
N ASP A 413 -13.91 -15.62 -15.76
CA ASP A 413 -15.29 -15.23 -16.04
C ASP A 413 -15.96 -14.81 -14.71
N TYR A 414 -16.46 -13.59 -14.64
CA TYR A 414 -16.98 -13.00 -13.39
C TYR A 414 -18.45 -13.35 -13.11
N TRP A 415 -19.23 -13.75 -14.11
CA TRP A 415 -20.70 -13.73 -14.00
C TRP A 415 -21.33 -14.84 -13.13
N TYR A 416 -20.67 -15.99 -12.96
CA TYR A 416 -21.25 -17.12 -12.21
C TYR A 416 -20.23 -17.96 -11.43
N GLU A 417 -18.99 -18.05 -11.91
CA GLU A 417 -17.94 -18.86 -11.30
C GLU A 417 -16.56 -18.20 -11.47
N LEU A 418 -16.06 -17.61 -10.40
CA LEU A 418 -14.75 -16.98 -10.37
C LEU A 418 -13.70 -18.00 -9.89
N ASN A 419 -12.95 -18.55 -10.85
CA ASN A 419 -11.91 -19.56 -10.58
C ASN A 419 -10.59 -19.24 -11.30
N PRO A 420 -9.61 -18.65 -10.61
CA PRO A 420 -8.32 -18.34 -11.21
C PRO A 420 -7.36 -19.54 -11.29
N PHE A 421 -7.74 -20.71 -10.75
CA PHE A 421 -6.83 -21.85 -10.58
C PHE A 421 -7.00 -22.95 -11.65
N PRO A 422 -5.90 -23.60 -12.11
CA PRO A 422 -4.51 -23.35 -11.73
C PRO A 422 -3.98 -22.03 -12.31
N TRP A 423 -3.05 -21.43 -11.58
CA TRP A 423 -2.32 -20.22 -11.99
C TRP A 423 -1.52 -20.43 -13.28
N GLN A 424 -1.38 -19.37 -14.09
CA GLN A 424 -0.44 -19.32 -15.21
C GLN A 424 0.65 -18.30 -14.92
N ASP A 425 1.89 -18.60 -15.32
CA ASP A 425 3.01 -17.66 -15.19
C ASP A 425 2.66 -16.33 -15.84
N ASN A 426 2.86 -15.23 -15.12
CA ASN A 426 2.72 -13.90 -15.68
C ASN A 426 4.01 -13.53 -16.42
N PRO A 427 4.02 -13.48 -17.77
CA PRO A 427 5.21 -13.10 -18.53
C PRO A 427 5.68 -11.67 -18.25
N ASN A 428 4.79 -10.81 -17.74
CA ASN A 428 5.12 -9.45 -17.32
C ASN A 428 5.77 -9.42 -15.92
N TRP A 429 5.69 -10.52 -15.16
CA TRP A 429 6.29 -10.70 -13.85
C TRP A 429 7.40 -11.76 -13.95
N GLY A 430 8.43 -11.43 -14.73
CA GLY A 430 9.59 -12.27 -14.93
C GLY A 430 10.71 -12.03 -13.89
N PRO A 431 11.74 -12.90 -13.85
CA PRO A 431 12.84 -12.86 -12.88
C PRO A 431 13.63 -11.53 -12.85
N GLU A 432 13.47 -10.69 -13.86
CA GLU A 432 14.08 -9.37 -14.01
C GLU A 432 13.00 -8.27 -14.11
N ASN A 433 12.05 -8.24 -13.18
CA ASN A 433 11.00 -7.23 -13.19
C ASN A 433 11.66 -5.83 -13.31
N LEU A 434 11.54 -5.21 -14.48
CA LEU A 434 12.42 -4.12 -14.90
C LEU A 434 12.27 -2.92 -13.98
N TRP A 435 11.06 -2.65 -13.50
CA TRP A 435 10.74 -1.54 -12.62
C TRP A 435 11.16 -1.80 -11.16
N ILE A 436 11.15 -3.05 -10.68
CA ILE A 436 11.79 -3.42 -9.40
C ILE A 436 13.29 -3.11 -9.48
N THR A 437 13.96 -3.50 -10.55
CA THR A 437 15.42 -3.28 -10.69
C THR A 437 15.77 -1.81 -10.98
N GLN A 438 15.00 -1.15 -11.86
CA GLN A 438 15.14 0.28 -12.17
C GLN A 438 14.82 1.15 -10.96
N GLY A 439 13.80 0.79 -10.20
CA GLY A 439 13.41 1.50 -8.98
C GLY A 439 14.46 1.39 -7.89
N LEU A 440 15.10 0.22 -7.71
CA LEU A 440 16.26 0.09 -6.81
C LEU A 440 17.44 0.94 -7.27
N ALA A 441 17.74 0.93 -8.57
CA ALA A 441 18.82 1.75 -9.13
C ALA A 441 18.55 3.26 -8.95
N GLN A 442 17.29 3.68 -9.13
CA GLN A 442 16.87 5.06 -8.90
C GLN A 442 16.96 5.44 -7.42
N TRP A 443 16.48 4.57 -6.52
CA TRP A 443 16.61 4.75 -5.08
C TRP A 443 18.07 4.84 -4.63
N ASP A 444 18.94 3.97 -5.13
CA ASP A 444 20.39 4.02 -4.86
C ASP A 444 21.00 5.36 -5.29
N SER A 445 20.57 5.89 -6.44
CA SER A 445 20.95 7.22 -6.90
C SER A 445 20.51 8.31 -5.92
N PHE A 446 19.29 8.23 -5.40
CA PHE A 446 18.79 9.17 -4.38
C PHE A 446 19.55 9.06 -3.07
N LEU A 447 19.80 7.84 -2.58
CA LEU A 447 20.61 7.60 -1.38
C LEU A 447 22.01 8.19 -1.56
N SER A 448 22.68 7.89 -2.69
CA SER A 448 23.99 8.46 -3.03
C SER A 448 23.95 9.98 -3.01
N GLN A 449 22.93 10.59 -3.61
CA GLN A 449 22.76 12.05 -3.60
C GLN A 449 22.48 12.61 -2.20
N GLY A 450 21.70 11.92 -1.38
CA GLY A 450 21.42 12.29 0.01
C GLY A 450 22.67 12.36 0.89
N LEU A 451 23.77 11.74 0.46
CA LEU A 451 25.08 11.85 1.13
C LEU A 451 25.89 13.10 0.72
N SER A 452 25.50 13.87 -0.32
CA SER A 452 26.28 15.05 -0.77
C SER A 452 26.17 16.29 0.09
N GLN A 453 25.22 16.35 1.01
CA GLN A 453 24.80 17.63 1.59
C GLN A 453 25.78 18.27 2.61
N ASN A 454 27.11 18.16 2.44
CA ASN A 454 28.04 19.29 2.20
C ASN A 454 29.51 18.98 2.53
N LEU A 455 30.41 19.23 1.56
CA LEU A 455 31.85 19.43 1.74
C LEU A 455 32.23 20.74 2.46
N VAL A 456 31.23 21.59 2.78
CA VAL A 456 31.42 22.97 3.29
C VAL A 456 30.89 23.14 4.73
N THR A 457 29.99 22.26 5.18
CA THR A 457 29.40 22.25 6.53
C THR A 457 29.27 20.80 7.02
N PRO A 458 30.28 20.26 7.72
CA PRO A 458 30.35 18.85 8.13
C PRO A 458 29.26 18.35 9.10
N ALA A 459 28.28 19.19 9.43
CA ALA A 459 27.26 18.96 10.47
C ALA A 459 25.87 18.61 9.93
N LEU A 460 25.68 18.49 8.62
CA LEU A 460 24.39 18.12 8.04
C LEU A 460 24.24 16.58 8.01
N LEU A 461 23.08 16.11 8.47
CA LEU A 461 22.69 14.69 8.49
C LEU A 461 22.41 14.18 7.06
N PRO A 462 22.56 12.88 6.80
CA PRO A 462 22.18 12.31 5.51
C PRO A 462 20.67 12.48 5.27
N GLN A 463 20.26 12.72 4.02
CA GLN A 463 18.85 12.61 3.66
C GLN A 463 18.45 11.12 3.66
N LYS A 464 17.61 10.73 4.62
CA LYS A 464 17.19 9.34 4.84
C LYS A 464 15.90 9.04 4.09
N LEU A 465 16.02 8.59 2.85
CA LEU A 465 14.88 8.12 2.04
C LEU A 465 14.72 6.62 2.17
N PHE A 466 13.54 6.17 2.60
CA PHE A 466 13.23 4.75 2.71
C PHE A 466 12.63 4.17 1.43
N ILE A 467 12.65 2.84 1.32
CA ILE A 467 11.73 2.06 0.49
C ILE A 467 10.74 1.30 1.38
N SER A 468 9.56 1.06 0.82
CA SER A 468 8.50 0.26 1.42
C SER A 468 7.85 -0.65 0.39
N ALA A 469 7.04 -1.59 0.88
CA ALA A 469 6.26 -2.48 0.05
C ALA A 469 4.86 -2.72 0.61
N GLY A 470 3.84 -2.54 -0.24
CA GLY A 470 2.42 -2.68 0.08
C GLY A 470 1.69 -3.46 -1.02
N SER A 471 0.52 -3.99 -0.68
CA SER A 471 -0.25 -4.80 -1.63
C SER A 471 -1.07 -3.98 -2.61
N ASP A 472 -1.49 -2.76 -2.23
CA ASP A 472 -2.44 -1.97 -3.02
C ASP A 472 -3.68 -2.81 -3.37
N CYS A 473 -4.21 -3.44 -2.32
CA CYS A 473 -5.35 -4.33 -2.45
C CYS A 473 -6.65 -3.55 -2.34
N HIS A 474 -7.62 -3.93 -3.16
CA HIS A 474 -8.95 -3.35 -3.23
C HIS A 474 -9.96 -4.33 -2.63
N GLY A 475 -9.66 -4.83 -1.43
CA GLY A 475 -10.42 -5.94 -0.83
C GLY A 475 -10.03 -7.32 -1.34
N ASP A 476 -8.93 -7.41 -2.09
CA ASP A 476 -8.34 -8.65 -2.62
C ASP A 476 -7.57 -9.43 -1.54
N PHE A 477 -8.29 -10.11 -0.65
CA PHE A 477 -7.68 -10.84 0.47
C PHE A 477 -7.04 -12.16 0.04
N ASN A 478 -7.58 -12.87 -0.97
CA ASN A 478 -7.01 -14.14 -1.48
C ASN A 478 -6.16 -13.98 -2.74
N TYR A 479 -6.69 -13.22 -3.70
CA TYR A 479 -6.09 -12.91 -4.98
C TYR A 479 -6.77 -11.66 -5.54
N ARG A 480 -6.04 -10.90 -6.36
CA ARG A 480 -6.58 -9.69 -6.98
C ARG A 480 -7.41 -9.99 -8.19
N THR A 481 -8.52 -9.28 -8.34
CA THR A 481 -9.27 -9.20 -9.59
C THR A 481 -9.38 -7.76 -10.03
N TYR A 482 -9.02 -7.45 -11.27
CA TYR A 482 -9.26 -6.12 -11.84
C TYR A 482 -9.87 -6.24 -13.23
N ASN A 483 -10.75 -5.29 -13.54
CA ASN A 483 -11.39 -5.17 -14.85
C ASN A 483 -10.34 -4.66 -15.85
N VAL A 484 -9.92 -5.49 -16.79
CA VAL A 484 -9.01 -5.03 -17.87
C VAL A 484 -9.75 -4.29 -18.97
N ASP A 485 -11.07 -4.43 -19.03
CA ASP A 485 -11.90 -3.68 -19.96
C ASP A 485 -13.27 -3.42 -19.32
N PRO A 486 -13.56 -2.19 -18.86
CA PRO A 486 -14.86 -1.83 -18.30
C PRO A 486 -16.00 -1.93 -19.33
N ILE A 487 -15.69 -2.19 -20.60
CA ILE A 487 -16.63 -2.28 -21.72
C ILE A 487 -16.82 -3.73 -22.21
N PHE A 488 -15.99 -4.69 -21.77
CA PHE A 488 -16.14 -6.12 -22.08
C PHE A 488 -16.15 -7.05 -20.86
N TYR A 489 -15.88 -6.53 -19.66
CA TYR A 489 -15.80 -7.31 -18.41
C TYR A 489 -14.87 -8.52 -18.52
N ASP A 490 -13.80 -8.39 -19.33
CA ASP A 490 -12.68 -9.30 -19.22
C ASP A 490 -12.04 -9.03 -17.85
N VAL A 491 -12.11 -10.01 -16.95
CA VAL A 491 -11.54 -9.90 -15.61
C VAL A 491 -10.22 -10.65 -15.60
N GLN A 492 -9.17 -9.98 -15.14
CA GLN A 492 -7.90 -10.63 -14.87
C GLN A 492 -7.74 -10.85 -13.39
N ALA A 493 -7.33 -12.07 -13.03
CA ALA A 493 -6.92 -12.41 -11.69
C ALA A 493 -5.40 -12.53 -11.58
N THR A 494 -4.80 -12.02 -10.51
CA THR A 494 -3.37 -12.18 -10.20
C THR A 494 -3.15 -12.74 -8.80
N ASP A 495 -1.94 -13.26 -8.50
CA ASP A 495 -1.62 -13.72 -7.14
C ASP A 495 -1.24 -12.59 -6.15
N ASN A 496 -1.58 -11.33 -6.47
CA ASN A 496 -1.49 -10.25 -5.49
C ASN A 496 -2.59 -10.44 -4.46
N ALA A 497 -2.30 -10.15 -3.20
CA ALA A 497 -3.29 -10.23 -2.14
C ALA A 497 -2.85 -9.39 -0.95
N PHE A 498 -3.82 -8.98 -0.13
CA PHE A 498 -3.57 -8.29 1.13
C PHE A 498 -2.51 -9.02 1.99
N GLY A 499 -1.42 -8.32 2.33
CA GLY A 499 -0.32 -8.85 3.12
C GLY A 499 0.56 -9.90 2.42
N ALA A 500 0.38 -10.16 1.13
CA ALA A 500 1.29 -11.00 0.35
C ALA A 500 2.64 -10.31 0.16
N LEU A 501 2.59 -9.00 -0.04
CA LEU A 501 3.71 -8.07 0.06
C LEU A 501 3.51 -7.21 1.32
N ARG A 502 4.59 -6.87 2.03
CA ARG A 502 4.49 -6.25 3.37
C ARG A 502 5.77 -5.56 3.80
N THR A 503 5.61 -4.68 4.78
CA THR A 503 6.69 -3.98 5.46
C THR A 503 6.70 -4.34 6.94
N ALA A 504 7.85 -4.78 7.46
CA ALA A 504 8.08 -4.93 8.89
C ALA A 504 8.68 -3.64 9.45
N VAL A 505 8.19 -3.16 10.59
CA VAL A 505 8.64 -1.94 11.27
C VAL A 505 9.19 -2.27 12.66
N TYR A 506 10.33 -1.68 13.02
CA TYR A 506 10.98 -1.90 14.30
C TYR A 506 10.56 -0.87 15.35
N VAL A 507 9.97 -1.34 16.45
CA VAL A 507 9.61 -0.57 17.64
C VAL A 507 10.08 -1.34 18.88
N PRO A 508 11.14 -0.88 19.58
CA PRO A 508 11.68 -1.57 20.74
C PRO A 508 10.79 -1.41 21.99
N GLY A 509 11.02 -2.24 23.00
CA GLY A 509 10.46 -2.04 24.35
C GLY A 509 9.13 -2.75 24.63
N TYR A 510 8.61 -3.52 23.67
CA TYR A 510 7.35 -4.26 23.79
C TYR A 510 7.61 -5.77 23.84
N GLY A 511 6.91 -6.45 24.75
CA GLY A 511 7.03 -7.90 24.92
C GLY A 511 6.21 -8.70 23.90
N PRO A 512 6.40 -10.04 23.87
CA PRO A 512 5.61 -10.92 23.01
C PRO A 512 4.10 -10.74 23.23
N GLY A 513 3.35 -10.56 22.14
CA GLY A 513 1.90 -10.35 22.18
C GLY A 513 1.45 -8.94 22.58
N GLN A 514 2.38 -8.01 22.78
CA GLN A 514 2.08 -6.59 22.96
C GLN A 514 2.29 -5.85 21.64
N LEU A 515 1.23 -5.20 21.16
CA LEU A 515 1.29 -4.30 20.02
C LEU A 515 1.63 -2.88 20.52
N PRO A 516 2.69 -2.23 19.98
CA PRO A 516 2.99 -0.84 20.30
C PRO A 516 1.85 0.08 19.89
N PRO A 517 1.68 1.24 20.55
CA PRO A 517 0.78 2.27 20.08
C PRO A 517 1.05 2.59 18.62
N LEU A 518 -0.03 2.73 17.84
CA LEU A 518 0.05 3.01 16.42
C LEU A 518 0.95 4.21 16.07
N GLU A 519 0.93 5.27 16.88
CA GLU A 519 1.79 6.43 16.70
C GLU A 519 3.29 6.09 16.74
N GLU A 520 3.71 5.15 17.60
CA GLU A 520 5.10 4.72 17.68
C GLU A 520 5.51 3.89 16.45
N ILE A 521 4.60 3.05 15.96
CA ILE A 521 4.78 2.31 14.69
C ILE A 521 4.97 3.31 13.54
N MET A 522 4.09 4.31 13.41
CA MET A 522 4.17 5.28 12.32
C MET A 522 5.38 6.20 12.44
N THR A 523 5.80 6.54 13.66
CA THR A 523 7.05 7.27 13.90
C THR A 523 8.27 6.46 13.45
N ALA A 524 8.34 5.18 13.81
CA ALA A 524 9.41 4.30 13.38
C ALA A 524 9.40 4.09 11.86
N TYR A 525 8.22 3.94 11.28
CA TYR A 525 8.05 3.80 9.83
C TYR A 525 8.53 5.05 9.08
N ARG A 526 8.15 6.26 9.54
CA ARG A 526 8.66 7.53 8.99
C ARG A 526 10.19 7.61 8.99
N LEU A 527 10.83 7.08 10.02
CA LEU A 527 12.29 7.05 10.14
C LEU A 527 12.97 5.99 9.25
N GLY A 528 12.19 5.20 8.50
CA GLY A 528 12.71 4.12 7.67
C GLY A 528 13.24 2.94 8.47
N ARG A 529 12.80 2.76 9.73
CA ARG A 529 13.15 1.60 10.56
C ARG A 529 12.37 0.36 10.13
N SER A 530 12.54 -0.03 8.87
CA SER A 530 11.68 -1.00 8.23
C SER A 530 12.37 -1.87 7.18
N THR A 531 11.81 -3.06 6.96
CA THR A 531 12.21 -4.04 5.93
C THR A 531 11.00 -4.37 5.05
N ALA A 532 11.19 -4.34 3.74
CA ALA A 532 10.21 -4.77 2.74
C ALA A 532 10.44 -6.25 2.36
N THR A 533 9.38 -7.06 2.30
CA THR A 533 9.50 -8.49 1.99
C THR A 533 8.21 -9.11 1.48
N ASP A 534 8.31 -10.16 0.66
CA ASP A 534 7.18 -11.04 0.30
C ASP A 534 7.24 -12.40 1.02
N GLY A 535 8.14 -12.56 1.99
CA GLY A 535 8.32 -13.82 2.72
C GLY A 535 9.10 -13.68 4.02
N PHE A 536 10.40 -13.97 3.98
CA PHE A 536 11.26 -14.04 5.16
C PHE A 536 11.71 -12.66 5.67
N PHE A 537 12.23 -12.65 6.88
CA PHE A 537 12.75 -11.45 7.55
C PHE A 537 14.23 -11.23 7.28
N LEU A 538 14.61 -9.96 7.18
CA LEU A 538 15.98 -9.51 7.02
C LEU A 538 16.19 -8.24 7.84
N GLU A 539 17.29 -8.20 8.58
CA GLU A 539 17.71 -7.04 9.37
C GLU A 539 19.17 -6.72 9.12
N ILE A 540 19.50 -5.43 9.06
CA ILE A 540 20.88 -4.93 9.07
C ILE A 540 21.07 -3.86 10.14
N GLY A 541 22.22 -3.86 10.79
CA GLY A 541 22.61 -2.87 11.78
C GLY A 541 24.11 -2.81 12.02
N VAL A 542 24.54 -1.82 12.78
CA VAL A 542 25.91 -1.73 13.30
C VAL A 542 25.88 -2.02 14.78
N ASP A 543 26.42 -3.19 15.12
CA ASP A 543 26.78 -3.62 16.47
C ASP A 543 28.04 -2.84 16.85
N VAL A 544 27.88 -1.76 17.61
CA VAL A 544 28.95 -0.81 17.92
C VAL A 544 29.88 -1.36 19.00
N ASN A 545 29.33 -2.14 19.92
CA ASN A 545 30.06 -2.67 21.07
C ASN A 545 30.75 -4.03 20.77
N GLY A 546 30.35 -4.72 19.70
CA GLY A 546 30.92 -5.96 19.20
C GLY A 546 30.43 -7.23 19.91
N ASP A 547 29.28 -7.20 20.59
CA ASP A 547 28.76 -8.34 21.36
C ASP A 547 27.80 -9.25 20.56
N GLY A 548 27.47 -8.86 19.33
CA GLY A 548 26.58 -9.58 18.43
C GLY A 548 25.10 -9.32 18.70
N ASP A 549 24.77 -8.39 19.60
CA ASP A 549 23.44 -7.83 19.78
C ASP A 549 23.24 -6.54 18.96
N LEU A 550 21.99 -6.17 18.68
CA LEU A 550 21.62 -4.85 18.14
C LEU A 550 20.58 -4.16 19.03
N ASP A 551 20.12 -4.81 20.11
CA ASP A 551 19.11 -4.28 21.03
C ASP A 551 19.72 -3.31 22.07
N ASP A 552 21.05 -3.19 22.09
CA ASP A 552 21.76 -2.39 23.07
C ASP A 552 21.68 -0.88 22.79
N PRO A 553 21.65 -0.05 23.86
CA PRO A 553 21.77 1.39 23.71
C PRO A 553 23.09 1.78 23.02
N GLY A 554 22.97 2.43 21.86
CA GLY A 554 24.11 2.93 21.08
C GLY A 554 24.41 2.13 19.82
N ASP A 555 23.83 0.95 19.67
CA ASP A 555 23.82 0.25 18.39
C ASP A 555 22.88 0.93 17.40
N LEU A 556 23.16 0.73 16.12
CA LEU A 556 22.39 1.33 15.03
C LEU A 556 21.69 0.23 14.26
N ARG A 557 20.46 0.48 13.82
CA ARG A 557 19.74 -0.39 12.90
C ARG A 557 19.44 0.33 11.60
N GLN A 558 18.93 -0.41 10.62
CA GLN A 558 18.27 0.20 9.46
C GLN A 558 17.29 1.30 9.87
N GLY A 559 17.31 2.44 9.18
CA GLY A 559 16.61 3.67 9.57
C GLY A 559 17.46 4.64 10.41
N ASP A 560 18.43 4.11 11.17
CA ASP A 560 19.26 4.91 12.07
C ASP A 560 20.50 5.48 11.40
N ASP A 561 21.01 6.56 11.97
CA ASP A 561 22.26 7.18 11.60
C ASP A 561 23.17 7.38 12.83
N GLY A 562 24.48 7.28 12.64
CA GLY A 562 25.42 7.51 13.74
C GLY A 562 26.88 7.65 13.34
N VAL A 563 27.66 8.28 14.23
CA VAL A 563 29.11 8.44 14.08
C VAL A 563 29.84 7.36 14.88
N ILE A 564 30.69 6.59 14.21
CA ILE A 564 31.50 5.51 14.80
C ILE A 564 32.95 5.98 14.92
N TYR A 565 33.52 5.89 16.12
CA TYR A 565 34.85 6.44 16.41
C TYR A 565 35.95 5.37 16.43
N THR A 566 36.91 5.50 15.52
CA THR A 566 38.06 4.61 15.41
C THR A 566 39.05 4.86 16.53
N GLY A 567 39.51 3.80 17.18
CA GLY A 567 40.37 3.86 18.37
C GLY A 567 39.62 3.82 19.71
N LEU A 568 38.29 4.01 19.72
CA LEU A 568 37.41 3.73 20.86
C LEU A 568 36.62 2.44 20.65
N THR A 569 36.15 2.22 19.42
CA THR A 569 35.28 1.09 19.02
C THR A 569 35.74 0.50 17.69
N LEU A 570 36.92 -0.13 17.65
CA LEU A 570 37.34 -0.89 16.44
C LEU A 570 36.80 -2.33 16.42
N ASN A 571 36.02 -2.72 17.43
CA ASN A 571 35.33 -4.00 17.48
C ASN A 571 33.92 -3.93 16.86
N ALA A 572 33.50 -2.75 16.36
CA ALA A 572 32.19 -2.59 15.75
C ALA A 572 32.05 -3.48 14.51
N ASN A 573 30.90 -4.12 14.39
CA ASN A 573 30.57 -5.01 13.28
C ASN A 573 29.30 -4.54 12.58
N LEU A 574 29.31 -4.65 11.24
CA LEU A 574 28.07 -4.65 10.49
C LEU A 574 27.42 -6.02 10.67
N LEU A 575 26.24 -6.04 11.27
CA LEU A 575 25.49 -7.25 11.56
C LEU A 575 24.33 -7.39 10.59
N ILE A 576 24.12 -8.61 10.10
CA ILE A 576 22.98 -8.98 9.27
C ILE A 576 22.32 -10.19 9.89
N ARG A 577 21.01 -10.13 10.13
CA ARG A 577 20.21 -11.22 10.71
C ARG A 577 19.09 -11.60 9.76
N TRP A 578 18.74 -12.88 9.74
CA TRP A 578 17.60 -13.36 8.97
C TRP A 578 16.82 -14.40 9.74
N GLU A 579 15.51 -14.40 9.52
CA GLU A 579 14.59 -15.42 10.02
C GLU A 579 13.59 -15.80 8.94
N SER A 580 13.29 -17.09 8.84
CA SER A 580 12.39 -17.67 7.86
C SER A 580 11.72 -18.91 8.44
N THR A 581 10.74 -19.44 7.71
CA THR A 581 10.06 -20.70 8.01
C THR A 581 9.96 -21.56 6.75
N GLU A 582 9.55 -22.81 6.89
CA GLU A 582 9.28 -23.70 5.76
C GLU A 582 8.26 -23.10 4.77
N ASP A 583 7.37 -22.23 5.24
CA ASP A 583 6.35 -21.56 4.41
C ASP A 583 6.97 -20.58 3.40
N TRP A 584 8.15 -20.04 3.75
CA TRP A 584 8.85 -18.97 3.04
C TRP A 584 10.19 -19.39 2.43
N GLY A 585 10.62 -20.62 2.73
CA GLY A 585 11.86 -21.21 2.21
C GLY A 585 13.10 -20.72 2.97
N ALA A 586 14.19 -21.48 2.88
CA ALA A 586 15.47 -21.07 3.44
C ALA A 586 16.02 -19.83 2.73
N VAL A 587 16.84 -19.03 3.40
CA VAL A 587 17.54 -17.90 2.78
C VAL A 587 18.74 -18.44 2.00
N ASP A 588 18.72 -18.31 0.68
CA ASP A 588 19.68 -18.95 -0.22
C ASP A 588 20.85 -18.02 -0.57
N SER A 589 20.58 -16.74 -0.83
CA SER A 589 21.60 -15.76 -1.18
C SER A 589 21.33 -14.41 -0.54
N MET A 590 22.40 -13.67 -0.27
CA MET A 590 22.34 -12.36 0.35
C MET A 590 23.47 -11.47 -0.17
N THR A 591 23.15 -10.20 -0.40
CA THR A 591 24.10 -9.17 -0.82
C THR A 591 23.99 -7.97 0.11
N VAL A 592 25.12 -7.51 0.62
CA VAL A 592 25.23 -6.26 1.38
C VAL A 592 25.89 -5.23 0.49
N PHE A 593 25.22 -4.09 0.34
CA PHE A 593 25.65 -2.97 -0.46
C PHE A 593 26.16 -1.84 0.43
N ARG A 594 27.22 -1.17 -0.02
CA ARG A 594 27.73 0.07 0.55
C ARG A 594 27.64 1.19 -0.47
N GLY A 595 26.89 2.24 -0.14
CA GLY A 595 26.87 3.47 -0.93
C GLY A 595 27.72 4.59 -0.35
N THR A 596 28.18 5.46 -1.23
CA THR A 596 28.88 6.71 -0.91
C THR A 596 28.33 7.82 -1.81
N TRP A 597 28.66 9.10 -1.58
CA TRP A 597 28.26 10.18 -2.50
C TRP A 597 28.61 9.91 -3.98
N GLY A 598 29.68 9.15 -4.26
CA GLY A 598 30.14 8.88 -5.63
C GLY A 598 29.59 7.59 -6.27
N THR A 599 28.75 6.80 -5.58
CA THR A 599 28.30 5.52 -6.15
C THR A 599 27.13 5.65 -7.12
N GLY A 600 26.35 6.73 -7.04
CA GLY A 600 25.14 6.90 -7.84
C GLY A 600 24.20 5.69 -7.70
N SER A 601 23.67 5.22 -8.82
CA SER A 601 22.79 4.04 -8.91
C SER A 601 23.50 2.68 -8.75
N ASN A 602 24.80 2.66 -8.47
CA ASN A 602 25.60 1.44 -8.42
C ASN A 602 26.42 1.39 -7.11
N PRO A 603 25.79 1.10 -5.96
CA PRO A 603 26.52 0.92 -4.72
C PRO A 603 27.50 -0.25 -4.81
N THR A 604 28.58 -0.18 -4.03
CA THR A 604 29.59 -1.23 -4.02
C THR A 604 29.06 -2.46 -3.28
N VAL A 605 29.26 -3.67 -3.81
CA VAL A 605 29.02 -4.90 -3.03
C VAL A 605 30.07 -4.97 -1.93
N ALA A 606 29.65 -4.78 -0.68
CA ALA A 606 30.50 -4.87 0.50
C ALA A 606 30.68 -6.34 0.92
N TRP A 607 29.65 -7.16 0.73
CA TRP A 607 29.68 -8.58 0.99
C TRP A 607 28.60 -9.31 0.18
N TRP A 608 28.87 -10.56 -0.16
CA TRP A 608 27.90 -11.49 -0.74
C TRP A 608 28.14 -12.89 -0.17
N GLY A 609 27.06 -13.63 0.05
CA GLY A 609 27.16 -15.01 0.51
C GLY A 609 25.89 -15.82 0.30
N THR A 610 26.02 -17.13 0.53
CA THR A 610 24.93 -18.11 0.50
C THR A 610 24.73 -18.69 1.90
N PRO A 611 24.09 -17.93 2.82
CA PRO A 611 24.02 -18.30 4.22
C PRO A 611 23.38 -19.68 4.44
N GLY A 612 22.32 -19.98 3.68
CA GLY A 612 21.55 -21.21 3.83
C GLY A 612 20.74 -21.26 5.12
N GLY A 613 19.73 -22.13 5.13
CA GLY A 613 18.90 -22.36 6.31
C GLY A 613 17.85 -21.27 6.59
N TYR A 614 17.10 -21.47 7.67
CA TYR A 614 15.95 -20.62 8.01
C TYR A 614 16.30 -19.44 8.91
N THR A 615 17.33 -19.56 9.75
CA THR A 615 17.70 -18.53 10.71
C THR A 615 19.21 -18.39 10.78
N GLY A 616 19.70 -17.18 10.98
CA GLY A 616 21.11 -16.98 11.27
C GLY A 616 21.53 -15.53 11.30
N GLN A 617 22.83 -15.35 11.48
CA GLN A 617 23.47 -14.05 11.61
C GLN A 617 24.82 -14.06 10.90
N GLN A 618 25.13 -12.98 10.21
CA GLN A 618 26.43 -12.70 9.62
C GLN A 618 27.00 -11.43 10.26
N SER A 619 28.23 -11.52 10.75
CA SER A 619 28.97 -10.39 11.32
C SER A 619 30.15 -10.05 10.42
N LEU A 620 30.30 -8.77 10.07
CA LEU A 620 31.35 -8.25 9.21
C LEU A 620 32.09 -7.15 9.98
N PRO A 621 33.40 -7.28 10.27
CA PRO A 621 34.16 -6.22 10.92
C PRO A 621 33.99 -4.91 10.15
N LEU A 622 33.54 -3.84 10.81
CA LEU A 622 33.17 -2.61 10.11
C LEU A 622 34.36 -2.02 9.34
N GLY A 623 35.58 -2.13 9.89
CA GLY A 623 36.81 -1.70 9.22
C GLY A 623 37.18 -2.52 7.95
N SER A 624 36.53 -3.66 7.69
CA SER A 624 36.71 -4.44 6.46
C SER A 624 35.76 -4.02 5.34
N VAL A 625 34.60 -3.45 5.69
CA VAL A 625 33.54 -3.06 4.75
C VAL A 625 33.45 -1.54 4.57
N ALA A 626 33.93 -0.76 5.53
CA ALA A 626 34.01 0.71 5.49
C ALA A 626 35.48 1.18 5.41
N PRO A 627 35.79 2.19 4.58
CA PRO A 627 37.06 2.91 4.68
C PRO A 627 37.19 3.59 6.05
N VAL A 628 38.39 3.60 6.62
CA VAL A 628 38.66 4.23 7.92
C VAL A 628 39.78 5.27 7.80
N PRO A 629 39.55 6.54 8.22
CA PRO A 629 38.26 7.16 8.49
C PRO A 629 37.45 7.38 7.20
N THR A 630 36.12 7.43 7.29
CA THR A 630 35.29 7.92 6.19
C THR A 630 35.29 9.45 6.22
N VAL A 631 35.72 10.08 5.13
CA VAL A 631 35.65 11.55 4.99
C VAL A 631 34.19 12.05 5.00
N ASN A 632 33.25 11.22 4.53
CA ASN A 632 31.82 11.53 4.40
C ASN A 632 30.96 10.40 4.95
N TRP A 633 29.66 10.66 5.15
CA TRP A 633 28.67 9.62 5.41
C TRP A 633 28.69 8.52 4.33
N ILE A 634 28.46 7.29 4.77
CA ILE A 634 28.20 6.12 3.93
C ILE A 634 26.90 5.46 4.41
N TYR A 635 26.30 4.61 3.58
CA TYR A 635 25.19 3.77 4.01
C TYR A 635 25.46 2.30 3.71
N PHE A 636 24.86 1.43 4.51
CA PHE A 636 24.78 -0.01 4.24
C PHE A 636 23.33 -0.46 4.12
N ARG A 637 23.02 -1.30 3.14
CA ARG A 637 21.72 -1.96 3.00
C ARG A 637 21.90 -3.40 2.52
N ALA A 638 20.93 -4.27 2.79
CA ALA A 638 20.99 -5.65 2.39
C ALA A 638 19.79 -6.05 1.52
N THR A 639 20.02 -7.02 0.64
CA THR A 639 18.98 -7.73 -0.12
C THR A 639 19.23 -9.21 -0.01
N ALA A 640 18.17 -10.01 0.10
CA ALA A 640 18.28 -11.46 0.11
C ALA A 640 17.21 -12.12 -0.74
N THR A 641 17.53 -13.32 -1.23
CA THR A 641 16.64 -14.19 -2.00
C THR A 641 16.57 -15.56 -1.33
N GLY A 642 15.36 -16.10 -1.20
CA GLY A 642 15.11 -17.43 -0.64
C GLY A 642 15.21 -18.54 -1.67
N SER A 643 15.36 -19.77 -1.20
CA SER A 643 15.29 -20.96 -2.05
C SER A 643 13.94 -21.01 -2.77
N PRO A 644 13.89 -21.41 -4.06
CA PRO A 644 12.64 -21.52 -4.78
C PRO A 644 11.66 -22.49 -4.10
N LEU A 645 10.46 -22.00 -3.80
CA LEU A 645 9.30 -22.82 -3.44
C LEU A 645 8.50 -23.20 -4.70
N PRO A 646 7.53 -24.13 -4.63
CA PRO A 646 6.69 -24.47 -5.80
C PRO A 646 6.01 -23.27 -6.45
N ASP A 647 5.76 -22.22 -5.66
CA ASP A 647 5.16 -20.99 -6.13
C ASP A 647 6.19 -19.88 -6.44
N GLY A 648 7.49 -20.10 -6.25
CA GLY A 648 8.56 -19.16 -6.58
C GLY A 648 9.41 -18.69 -5.38
N ALA A 649 10.55 -18.07 -5.67
CA ALA A 649 11.47 -17.56 -4.65
C ALA A 649 10.90 -16.31 -3.94
N ARG A 650 11.28 -16.14 -2.67
CA ARG A 650 10.95 -14.96 -1.84
C ARG A 650 12.12 -13.98 -1.78
N ARG A 651 11.85 -12.71 -1.49
CA ARG A 651 12.85 -11.64 -1.42
C ARG A 651 12.61 -10.74 -0.20
N ALA A 652 13.70 -10.22 0.36
CA ALA A 652 13.65 -9.21 1.40
C ALA A 652 14.69 -8.11 1.15
N PHE A 653 14.34 -6.88 1.53
CA PHE A 653 15.12 -5.67 1.34
C PHE A 653 15.11 -4.85 2.63
N THR A 654 16.29 -4.48 3.13
CA THR A 654 16.38 -3.57 4.28
C THR A 654 16.43 -2.12 3.80
N ASN A 655 15.89 -1.22 4.61
CA ASN A 655 16.32 0.16 4.54
C ASN A 655 17.80 0.31 4.99
N PRO A 656 18.46 1.43 4.66
CA PRO A 656 19.86 1.60 4.99
C PRO A 656 20.09 1.88 6.47
N VAL A 657 21.27 1.54 6.97
CA VAL A 657 21.87 2.16 8.16
C VAL A 657 22.92 3.15 7.67
N TRP A 658 22.89 4.38 8.20
CA TRP A 658 23.83 5.44 7.78
C TRP A 658 24.93 5.60 8.82
N VAL A 659 26.18 5.57 8.39
CA VAL A 659 27.31 5.73 9.31
C VAL A 659 28.34 6.69 8.81
N LYS A 660 28.97 7.38 9.75
CA LYS A 660 30.19 8.14 9.53
C LYS A 660 31.27 7.60 10.46
N VAL A 661 32.35 7.08 9.90
CA VAL A 661 33.47 6.55 10.66
C VAL A 661 34.55 7.63 10.81
N GLU A 662 34.78 8.11 12.02
CA GLU A 662 35.73 9.18 12.30
C GLU A 662 36.88 8.70 13.20
N SER A 663 37.94 9.49 13.30
CA SER A 663 38.95 9.31 14.34
C SER A 663 38.34 9.63 15.70
N ALA A 664 38.66 8.86 16.74
CA ALA A 664 38.22 9.16 18.10
C ALA A 664 38.53 10.62 18.47
N PRO A 665 37.53 11.39 18.95
CA PRO A 665 37.77 12.74 19.37
C PRO A 665 38.60 12.72 20.66
N THR A 666 39.30 13.82 20.94
CA THR A 666 40.05 13.95 22.20
C THR A 666 39.11 13.91 23.42
N ALA A 667 37.89 14.41 23.27
CA ALA A 667 36.82 14.27 24.25
C ALA A 667 35.47 14.05 23.55
N SER A 668 34.55 13.37 24.23
CA SER A 668 33.16 13.15 23.78
C SER A 668 32.17 13.73 24.77
N VAL A 669 30.97 14.04 24.29
CA VAL A 669 29.84 14.54 25.09
C VAL A 669 28.64 13.63 24.82
N SER A 670 27.87 13.29 25.86
CA SER A 670 26.57 12.64 25.74
C SER A 670 25.49 13.50 26.39
N LEU A 671 24.28 13.46 25.83
CA LEU A 671 23.11 14.16 26.33
C LEU A 671 21.92 13.22 26.22
N GLN A 672 21.35 12.80 27.35
CA GLN A 672 20.25 11.83 27.38
C GLN A 672 19.09 12.40 28.21
N PRO A 673 17.87 12.53 27.66
CA PRO A 673 16.73 12.96 28.45
C PRO A 673 16.40 11.90 29.51
N ALA A 674 15.91 12.32 30.68
CA ALA A 674 15.54 11.41 31.75
C ALA A 674 14.26 10.60 31.44
N GLN A 675 13.48 11.07 30.45
CA GLN A 675 12.33 10.36 29.91
C GLN A 675 12.47 10.26 28.38
N PRO A 676 12.04 9.16 27.76
CA PRO A 676 12.16 8.94 26.32
C PRO A 676 11.30 9.90 25.47
N LEU A 677 10.37 10.62 26.10
CA LEU A 677 9.60 11.67 25.47
C LEU A 677 9.70 12.96 26.28
N VAL A 678 10.14 14.04 25.65
CA VAL A 678 10.14 15.38 26.27
C VAL A 678 9.02 16.20 25.64
N MET A 679 8.02 16.52 26.46
CA MET A 679 6.92 17.41 26.11
C MET A 679 7.20 18.81 26.64
N VAL A 680 7.19 19.80 25.74
CA VAL A 680 7.25 21.22 26.10
C VAL A 680 5.85 21.82 25.87
N PRO A 681 5.07 22.07 26.93
CA PRO A 681 3.77 22.72 26.81
C PRO A 681 3.90 24.18 26.35
N ALA A 682 2.84 24.74 25.78
CA ALA A 682 2.78 26.17 25.42
C ALA A 682 3.00 27.11 26.61
N ALA A 683 2.68 26.65 27.82
CA ALA A 683 2.93 27.37 29.06
C ALA A 683 4.41 27.32 29.53
N GLY A 684 5.29 26.66 28.79
CA GLY A 684 6.62 26.29 29.26
C GLY A 684 6.59 25.09 30.20
N GLY A 685 7.72 24.81 30.86
CA GLY A 685 7.86 23.67 31.76
C GLY A 685 9.31 23.41 32.17
N SER A 686 9.59 22.19 32.57
CA SER A 686 10.97 21.73 32.80
C SER A 686 11.09 20.25 32.54
N PHE A 687 12.26 19.82 32.10
CA PHE A 687 12.58 18.41 31.94
C PHE A 687 14.01 18.14 32.41
N ASP A 688 14.23 16.91 32.85
CA ASP A 688 15.55 16.46 33.29
C ASP A 688 16.29 15.77 32.15
N TYR A 689 17.61 15.95 32.14
CA TYR A 689 18.52 15.28 31.22
C TYR A 689 19.86 15.03 31.90
N THR A 690 20.54 13.99 31.46
CA THR A 690 21.88 13.65 31.92
C THR A 690 22.88 14.09 30.87
N ILE A 691 23.87 14.89 31.28
CA ILE A 691 25.02 15.26 30.45
C ILE A 691 26.26 14.50 30.89
N GLY A 692 26.90 13.80 29.95
CA GLY A 692 28.16 13.10 30.13
C GLY A 692 29.28 13.77 29.33
N VAL A 693 30.50 13.75 29.86
CA VAL A 693 31.70 14.18 29.15
C VAL A 693 32.83 13.20 29.46
N THR A 694 33.56 12.76 28.45
CA THR A 694 34.67 11.81 28.60
C THR A 694 35.91 12.34 27.87
N ASN A 695 37.07 12.35 28.53
CA ASN A 695 38.37 12.58 27.90
C ASN A 695 38.98 11.23 27.52
N HIS A 696 39.26 11.06 26.23
CA HIS A 696 39.77 9.81 25.65
C HIS A 696 41.29 9.76 25.58
N THR A 697 41.98 10.79 26.05
CA THR A 697 43.43 10.92 25.91
C THR A 697 44.17 10.74 27.23
N ALA A 698 45.46 10.42 27.13
CA ALA A 698 46.38 10.38 28.26
C ALA A 698 46.82 11.78 28.73
N ALA A 699 46.32 12.86 28.11
CA ALA A 699 46.61 14.24 28.46
C ALA A 699 45.34 14.95 28.96
N PRO A 700 45.46 16.03 29.78
CA PRO A 700 44.30 16.84 30.10
C PRO A 700 43.75 17.52 28.84
N VAL A 701 42.43 17.51 28.66
CA VAL A 701 41.74 18.23 27.57
C VAL A 701 41.09 19.49 28.15
N THR A 702 41.45 20.66 27.62
CA THR A 702 40.77 21.92 27.95
C THR A 702 39.89 22.32 26.78
N ALA A 703 38.58 22.47 27.02
CA ALA A 703 37.58 22.82 26.03
C ALA A 703 36.52 23.75 26.64
N THR A 704 35.62 24.26 25.80
CA THR A 704 34.39 24.90 26.25
C THR A 704 33.25 23.92 26.03
N LEU A 705 32.45 23.67 27.06
CA LEU A 705 31.20 22.93 26.95
C LEU A 705 30.06 23.92 26.77
N TRP A 706 29.26 23.77 25.73
CA TRP A 706 28.05 24.57 25.52
C TRP A 706 26.85 23.69 25.24
N ILE A 707 25.66 24.25 25.48
CA ILE A 707 24.37 23.66 25.14
C ILE A 707 23.58 24.74 24.42
N GLU A 708 22.96 24.38 23.30
CA GLU A 708 22.10 25.24 22.50
C GLU A 708 20.75 24.53 22.28
N ALA A 709 19.67 25.31 22.23
CA ALA A 709 18.38 24.85 21.74
C ALA A 709 18.20 25.30 20.30
N VAL A 710 17.79 24.40 19.42
CA VAL A 710 17.34 24.75 18.07
C VAL A 710 15.83 24.88 18.12
N LEU A 711 15.33 26.09 17.87
CA LEU A 711 13.89 26.39 17.87
C LEU A 711 13.23 25.85 16.58
N PRO A 712 11.90 25.66 16.54
CA PRO A 712 11.21 25.14 15.35
C PRO A 712 11.44 25.93 14.05
N ASN A 713 11.81 27.21 14.16
CA ASN A 713 12.17 28.06 13.01
C ASN A 713 13.66 27.96 12.61
N GLY A 714 14.41 27.00 13.16
CA GLY A 714 15.84 26.81 12.94
C GLY A 714 16.76 27.78 13.69
N GLN A 715 16.22 28.72 14.48
CA GLN A 715 17.06 29.64 15.26
C GLN A 715 17.73 28.93 16.43
N VAL A 716 19.02 29.22 16.63
CA VAL A 716 19.83 28.66 17.72
C VAL A 716 19.79 29.60 18.93
N TYR A 717 19.43 29.05 20.10
CA TYR A 717 19.37 29.77 21.37
C TYR A 717 20.35 29.16 22.39
N PRO A 718 21.37 29.91 22.86
CA PRO A 718 22.35 29.37 23.79
C PRO A 718 21.77 29.20 25.20
N LEU A 719 21.95 28.02 25.78
CA LEU A 719 21.48 27.65 27.13
C LEU A 719 22.62 27.59 28.15
N LEU A 720 23.79 27.08 27.75
CA LEU A 720 24.97 26.94 28.60
C LEU A 720 26.22 27.24 27.77
N SER A 721 27.22 27.88 28.39
CA SER A 721 28.59 27.93 27.88
C SER A 721 29.54 28.04 29.08
N ALA A 722 30.42 27.05 29.25
CA ALA A 722 31.33 26.99 30.38
C ALA A 722 32.69 26.39 29.98
N PRO A 723 33.82 26.97 30.42
CA PRO A 723 35.11 26.34 30.25
C PRO A 723 35.19 25.06 31.10
N LEU A 724 35.83 24.04 30.55
CA LEU A 724 35.95 22.72 31.16
C LEU A 724 37.36 22.16 30.89
N THR A 725 38.06 21.80 31.95
CA THR A 725 39.30 21.03 31.87
C THR A 725 39.04 19.62 32.39
N LEU A 726 39.18 18.64 31.51
CA LEU A 726 39.03 17.22 31.81
C LEU A 726 40.40 16.60 32.06
N PRO A 727 40.67 16.06 33.26
CA PRO A 727 41.84 15.20 33.48
C PRO A 727 41.95 14.05 32.48
N PRO A 728 43.17 13.47 32.29
CA PRO A 728 43.37 12.30 31.44
C PRO A 728 42.41 11.16 31.77
N GLY A 729 41.77 10.56 30.75
CA GLY A 729 40.93 9.37 30.88
C GLY A 729 39.66 9.51 31.72
N ILE A 730 39.27 10.72 32.14
CA ILE A 730 38.12 10.91 33.03
C ILE A 730 36.80 10.83 32.27
N SER A 731 35.79 10.19 32.87
CA SER A 731 34.38 10.33 32.50
C SER A 731 33.62 11.01 33.65
N LEU A 732 32.88 12.06 33.33
CA LEU A 732 32.03 12.79 34.27
C LEU A 732 30.59 12.78 33.75
N GLN A 733 29.62 12.52 34.61
CA GLN A 733 28.20 12.54 34.27
C GLN A 733 27.44 13.35 35.32
N ARG A 734 26.47 14.17 34.88
CA ARG A 734 25.64 14.99 35.76
C ARG A 734 24.19 15.02 35.27
N LEU A 735 23.26 14.79 36.20
CA LEU A 735 21.85 15.12 35.99
C LEU A 735 21.65 16.65 36.04
N LYS A 736 20.85 17.16 35.12
CA LYS A 736 20.51 18.57 34.96
C LYS A 736 19.02 18.71 34.68
N THR A 737 18.46 19.84 35.08
CA THR A 737 17.09 20.22 34.78
C THR A 737 17.13 21.42 33.84
N GLN A 738 16.53 21.29 32.65
CA GLN A 738 16.30 22.42 31.76
C GLN A 738 14.95 23.05 32.09
N THR A 739 14.93 24.34 32.42
CA THR A 739 13.67 25.10 32.51
C THR A 739 13.37 25.74 31.16
N VAL A 740 12.14 25.61 30.70
CA VAL A 740 11.62 26.22 29.47
C VAL A 740 10.60 27.30 29.85
N PRO A 741 10.82 28.58 29.47
CA PRO A 741 9.97 29.68 29.90
C PRO A 741 8.59 29.65 29.22
N ALA A 742 7.60 30.28 29.88
CA ALA A 742 6.31 30.56 29.27
C ALA A 742 6.50 31.48 28.04
N GLY A 743 6.03 31.04 26.86
CA GLY A 743 6.24 31.74 25.59
C GLY A 743 7.33 31.13 24.68
N ALA A 744 8.03 30.09 25.14
CA ALA A 744 8.77 29.23 24.22
C ALA A 744 7.80 28.45 23.31
N PRO A 745 8.16 28.16 22.05
CA PRO A 745 7.34 27.31 21.18
C PRO A 745 7.03 25.97 21.86
N ALA A 746 5.77 25.56 21.85
CA ALA A 746 5.38 24.23 22.28
C ALA A 746 5.95 23.20 21.31
N GLY A 747 6.23 21.99 21.80
CA GLY A 747 6.77 20.93 20.94
C GLY A 747 6.91 19.59 21.64
N ARG A 748 7.05 18.56 20.81
CA ARG A 748 7.37 17.19 21.19
C ARG A 748 8.72 16.85 20.58
N THR A 749 9.64 16.31 21.39
CA THR A 749 10.91 15.75 20.91
C THR A 749 11.08 14.34 21.47
N VAL A 750 11.54 13.45 20.60
CA VAL A 750 12.02 12.10 20.95
C VAL A 750 13.53 12.16 21.12
#